data_AF-A0A1I2HYR9-F1
#
_entry.id   AF-A0A1I2HYR9-F1
#
_cell.length_a   1.000
_cell.length_b   1.000
_cell.length_c   1.000
_cell.angle_alpha   90.00
_cell.angle_beta   90.00
_cell.angle_gamma   90.00
#
_symmetry.space_group_name_H-M   'P 1'
#
loop_
_entity.id
_entity.type
_entity.pdbx_description
1 polymer ?
#
loop_
_entity_poly.entity_id
_entity_poly.type
_entity_poly.pdbx_seq_one_letter_code
_entity_poly.pdbx_strand_id
1 'polypeptide(L)'
;MDPELVTLTASAASAVAGAMATDSWAAVKSRIVGLWRRYQPEQADEVATALDRDTARLTGPDGASHVPGPTDEVAEQWTRRLTALLAGHPEAAAALTELMGRPGGPPSAVIPHQLPGAMVTFVGRTGAIATLDTLLEDPDQDVVTPDGQHGHAVVVAVDGAPGIGKTTLAVHWAHMAADRFPDGQLYVNLHGYAPSTAPLEPRDAIRGFLDALGVSPQAVPVTEAAQAGLYRSLLAHRRLLIVLDNARDTDQVRPLLPGGSGCRVLVTSRSRLTGLAATDGARLVTLGLLSTDEARQILRQHLGTARVGAEPAAVAALLDRCACLPLSLSVVGARAATEEHLTLGDLAAELNDAEQLLDALHAGDSASDVRAVFSWSYRRLSSPSARLFRLLGLPAGPDIALPAVASLSGLPRRSARRVLGDLVDAHLVTRKGPGRYDFHDLLRAYAAERAELTDPEPDRQAALHRLVSHYLHTTSRAARLVNPHQEPADLTRPMPGVVPEDFSGYDAAVAWCEAERAVLIGTVAQAVRVGLFAEGWRLARCLTDVLDRQGHWHDQLRVQTLGLEAADRLGDPLGQAHGCRGLAHALTRLGRFEDAEPLYRRAIACFSSLGLLAREAGVELDLAWMWEENAGAYDLALRQARRALDLYTETGDEVGRARALNAVGWYQTLGGDHEAALRNCERALALLRTLDVPHDEAYTLESLGHAHQHLGHFASAAENYRASLSVFHRLGDSLYEATIHIRLGDLHIEGGDTASAAEEWHRALMLLEPLQHPQAAGVRERLARLSQGSSRRHRPRAGRTPLTT
;
A
#
# COMPACT_ATOMS: atom_id res chain seq x y z
N MET A 1 58.64 35.47 -31.23
CA MET A 1 58.26 34.12 -31.67
C MET A 1 56.76 34.09 -31.86
N ASP A 2 56.30 33.26 -32.79
CA ASP A 2 54.90 32.91 -32.98
C ASP A 2 54.27 32.44 -31.65
N PRO A 3 53.08 32.95 -31.23
CA PRO A 3 52.36 32.47 -30.06
C PRO A 3 52.16 30.95 -30.02
N GLU A 4 52.02 30.32 -31.18
CA GLU A 4 51.90 28.85 -31.29
C GLU A 4 53.19 28.14 -30.88
N LEU A 5 54.37 28.69 -31.22
CA LEU A 5 55.67 28.12 -30.85
C LEU A 5 55.94 28.25 -29.34
N VAL A 6 55.52 29.34 -28.71
CA VAL A 6 55.64 29.52 -27.25
C VAL A 6 54.80 28.47 -26.52
N THR A 7 53.56 28.27 -26.96
CA THR A 7 52.63 27.27 -26.39
C THR A 7 53.15 25.85 -26.61
N LEU A 8 53.75 25.57 -27.78
CA LEU A 8 54.38 24.29 -28.09
C LEU A 8 55.58 24.00 -27.19
N THR A 9 56.44 24.98 -26.93
CA THR A 9 57.62 24.80 -26.07
C THR A 9 57.26 24.54 -24.60
N ALA A 10 56.24 25.23 -24.08
CA ALA A 10 55.75 25.00 -22.72
C ALA A 10 55.10 23.62 -22.57
N SER A 11 54.27 23.21 -23.54
CA SER A 11 53.63 21.89 -23.56
C SER A 11 54.66 20.77 -23.67
N ALA A 12 55.67 20.94 -24.53
CA ALA A 12 56.77 19.98 -24.69
C ALA A 12 57.64 19.89 -23.44
N ALA A 13 57.96 21.00 -22.80
CA ALA A 13 58.73 20.99 -21.56
C ALA A 13 57.99 20.28 -20.42
N SER A 14 56.68 20.50 -20.29
CA SER A 14 55.85 19.81 -19.31
C SER A 14 55.75 18.30 -19.60
N ALA A 15 55.65 17.90 -20.87
CA ALA A 15 55.64 16.50 -21.26
C ALA A 15 56.99 15.80 -21.00
N VAL A 16 58.10 16.50 -21.24
CA VAL A 16 59.45 16.01 -20.92
C VAL A 16 59.62 15.82 -19.42
N ALA A 17 59.23 16.80 -18.60
CA ALA A 17 59.28 16.70 -17.14
C ALA A 17 58.38 15.57 -16.59
N GLY A 18 57.18 15.39 -17.16
CA GLY A 18 56.28 14.28 -16.81
C GLY A 18 56.85 12.90 -17.19
N ALA A 19 57.46 12.78 -18.38
CA ALA A 19 58.06 11.52 -18.84
C ALA A 19 59.30 11.10 -18.02
N MET A 20 60.10 12.05 -17.54
CA MET A 20 61.24 11.82 -16.64
C MET A 20 60.84 11.13 -15.34
N ALA A 21 59.59 11.29 -14.89
CA ALA A 21 59.05 10.67 -13.69
C ALA A 21 58.46 9.25 -13.92
N THR A 22 58.66 8.65 -15.11
CA THR A 22 58.08 7.35 -15.47
C THR A 22 59.13 6.35 -15.97
N ASP A 23 58.82 5.05 -15.87
CA ASP A 23 59.72 3.95 -16.28
C ASP A 23 60.02 3.90 -17.80
N SER A 24 59.40 4.78 -18.61
CA SER A 24 59.61 4.87 -20.06
C SER A 24 60.69 5.87 -20.50
N TRP A 25 61.38 6.48 -19.54
CA TRP A 25 62.30 7.60 -19.75
C TRP A 25 63.43 7.37 -20.77
N ALA A 26 64.04 6.18 -20.80
CA ALA A 26 65.19 5.91 -21.67
C ALA A 26 64.90 6.12 -23.17
N ALA A 27 63.68 5.79 -23.61
CA ALA A 27 63.25 5.98 -24.99
C ALA A 27 63.01 7.47 -25.33
N VAL A 28 62.43 8.22 -24.39
CA VAL A 28 62.16 9.66 -24.54
C VAL A 28 63.48 10.45 -24.53
N LYS A 29 64.38 10.14 -23.59
CA LYS A 29 65.73 10.73 -23.52
C LYS A 29 66.50 10.59 -24.83
N SER A 30 66.51 9.39 -25.41
CA SER A 30 67.20 9.11 -26.69
C SER A 30 66.66 9.97 -27.83
N ARG A 31 65.34 10.18 -27.90
CA ARG A 31 64.71 11.03 -28.92
C ARG A 31 65.04 12.51 -28.73
N ILE A 32 65.01 13.02 -27.50
CA ILE A 32 65.36 14.43 -27.21
C ILE A 32 66.82 14.70 -27.55
N VAL A 33 67.74 13.82 -27.15
CA VAL A 33 69.16 13.94 -27.53
C VAL A 33 69.32 13.84 -29.05
N GLY A 34 68.56 12.96 -29.72
CA GLY A 34 68.52 12.85 -31.17
C GLY A 34 68.07 14.14 -31.87
N LEU A 35 67.14 14.88 -31.28
CA LEU A 35 66.71 16.19 -31.78
C LEU A 35 67.86 17.19 -31.73
N TRP A 36 68.55 17.31 -30.59
CA TRP A 36 69.70 18.20 -30.49
C TRP A 36 70.87 17.78 -31.38
N ARG A 37 71.14 16.47 -31.54
CA ARG A 37 72.14 15.99 -32.50
C ARG A 37 71.83 16.38 -33.94
N ARG A 38 70.54 16.52 -34.29
CA ARG A 38 70.12 16.88 -35.64
C ARG A 38 70.22 18.37 -35.92
N TYR A 39 69.93 19.22 -34.94
CA TYR A 39 69.80 20.68 -35.15
C TYR A 39 70.90 21.52 -34.49
N GLN A 40 71.50 21.07 -33.38
CA GLN A 40 72.61 21.74 -32.66
C GLN A 40 73.56 20.69 -32.05
N PRO A 41 74.34 19.97 -32.89
CA PRO A 41 75.12 18.81 -32.47
C PRO A 41 76.18 19.12 -31.40
N GLU A 42 76.76 20.33 -31.44
CA GLU A 42 77.72 20.83 -30.44
C GLU A 42 77.14 20.95 -29.02
N GLN A 43 75.82 21.01 -28.86
CA GLN A 43 75.15 21.09 -27.55
C GLN A 43 74.53 19.75 -27.10
N ALA A 44 74.54 18.72 -27.94
CA ALA A 44 73.80 17.48 -27.69
C ALA A 44 74.29 16.72 -26.44
N ASP A 45 75.59 16.71 -26.18
CA ASP A 45 76.17 16.04 -25.01
C ASP A 45 75.91 16.82 -23.71
N GLU A 46 75.84 18.15 -23.79
CA GLU A 46 75.42 19.00 -22.66
C GLU A 46 73.94 18.75 -22.32
N VAL A 47 73.09 18.65 -23.33
CA VAL A 47 71.66 18.34 -23.19
C VAL A 47 71.46 16.93 -22.61
N ALA A 48 72.22 15.93 -23.06
CA ALA A 48 72.19 14.58 -22.49
C ALA A 48 72.57 14.58 -20.99
N THR A 49 73.60 15.35 -20.62
CA THR A 49 74.05 15.49 -19.22
C THR A 49 73.03 16.24 -18.37
N ALA A 50 72.37 17.26 -18.92
CA ALA A 50 71.30 17.97 -18.24
C ALA A 50 70.07 17.08 -18.00
N LEU A 51 69.69 16.28 -19.00
CA LEU A 51 68.62 15.29 -18.89
C LEU A 51 68.88 14.31 -17.74
N ASP A 52 70.10 13.78 -17.61
CA ASP A 52 70.47 12.88 -16.50
C ASP A 52 70.40 13.56 -15.13
N ARG A 53 70.89 14.78 -15.04
CA ARG A 53 70.86 15.58 -13.80
C ARG A 53 69.43 15.89 -13.35
N ASP A 54 68.59 16.30 -14.30
CA ASP A 54 67.20 16.67 -14.02
C ASP A 54 66.36 15.44 -13.67
N THR A 55 66.64 14.28 -14.30
CA THR A 55 66.04 12.99 -13.92
C THR A 55 66.39 12.62 -12.47
N ALA A 56 67.67 12.70 -12.10
CA ALA A 56 68.11 12.41 -10.73
C ALA A 56 67.50 13.35 -9.67
N ARG A 57 67.21 14.60 -10.05
CA ARG A 57 66.48 15.56 -9.20
C ARG A 57 65.01 15.20 -9.01
N LEU A 58 64.37 14.62 -10.03
CA LEU A 58 62.96 14.25 -10.00
C LEU A 58 62.71 12.90 -9.33
N THR A 59 63.65 11.95 -9.40
CA THR A 59 63.51 10.59 -8.83
C THR A 59 64.08 10.45 -7.41
N GLY A 60 64.99 11.33 -6.99
CA GLY A 60 65.62 11.32 -5.66
C GLY A 60 66.51 10.10 -5.38
N PRO A 61 67.29 10.07 -4.27
CA PRO A 61 68.22 8.96 -4.00
C PRO A 61 67.53 7.63 -3.65
N ASP A 62 66.29 7.66 -3.15
CA ASP A 62 65.61 6.47 -2.59
C ASP A 62 64.09 6.40 -2.92
N GLY A 63 63.69 6.76 -4.14
CA GLY A 63 62.41 6.32 -4.73
C GLY A 63 61.11 6.53 -3.92
N ALA A 64 61.05 7.51 -3.01
CA ALA A 64 59.87 7.79 -2.20
C ALA A 64 59.58 9.29 -2.02
N SER A 65 58.32 9.64 -2.26
CA SER A 65 57.60 10.89 -1.94
C SER A 65 57.98 12.19 -2.67
N HIS A 66 57.07 12.58 -3.56
CA HIS A 66 56.74 13.90 -4.09
C HIS A 66 57.16 15.09 -3.20
N VAL A 67 58.14 15.88 -3.67
CA VAL A 67 58.22 17.32 -3.37
C VAL A 67 57.46 18.03 -4.50
N PRO A 68 56.46 18.91 -4.26
CA PRO A 68 55.68 19.56 -5.32
C PRO A 68 56.39 20.69 -6.09
N GLY A 69 57.72 20.82 -5.97
CA GLY A 69 58.49 21.94 -6.52
C GLY A 69 59.46 21.67 -7.70
N PRO A 70 60.10 20.50 -7.86
CA PRO A 70 61.15 20.33 -8.85
C PRO A 70 60.63 20.15 -10.29
N THR A 71 59.37 19.77 -10.49
CA THR A 71 58.79 19.59 -11.84
C THR A 71 58.58 20.91 -12.59
N ASP A 72 58.12 21.96 -11.90
CA ASP A 72 57.83 23.26 -12.53
C ASP A 72 59.13 24.00 -12.88
N GLU A 73 60.14 23.93 -12.01
CA GLU A 73 61.46 24.54 -12.27
C GLU A 73 62.19 23.82 -13.43
N VAL A 74 62.09 22.49 -13.49
CA VAL A 74 62.60 21.70 -14.62
C VAL A 74 61.82 22.03 -15.90
N ALA A 75 60.49 22.12 -15.85
CA ALA A 75 59.67 22.51 -17.01
C ALA A 75 60.00 23.93 -17.50
N GLU A 76 60.24 24.90 -16.63
CA GLU A 76 60.65 26.25 -17.02
C GLU A 76 62.05 26.27 -17.67
N GLN A 77 62.99 25.48 -17.14
CA GLN A 77 64.32 25.33 -17.72
C GLN A 77 64.28 24.68 -19.11
N TRP A 78 63.45 23.64 -19.29
CA TRP A 78 63.25 22.99 -20.57
C TRP A 78 62.49 23.85 -21.56
N THR A 79 61.54 24.66 -21.09
CA THR A 79 60.87 25.67 -21.92
C THR A 79 61.92 26.59 -22.51
N ARG A 80 62.81 27.19 -21.69
CA ARG A 80 63.89 28.07 -22.19
C ARG A 80 64.81 27.38 -23.21
N ARG A 81 65.21 26.13 -22.98
CA ARG A 81 66.07 25.37 -23.90
C ARG A 81 65.38 25.10 -25.24
N LEU A 82 64.12 24.67 -25.22
CA LEU A 82 63.33 24.38 -26.41
C LEU A 82 62.99 25.66 -27.18
N THR A 83 62.67 26.73 -26.47
CA THR A 83 62.48 28.06 -27.04
C THR A 83 63.75 28.56 -27.74
N ALA A 84 64.93 28.38 -27.14
CA ALA A 84 66.20 28.74 -27.78
C ALA A 84 66.49 27.89 -29.03
N LEU A 85 66.20 26.58 -28.99
CA LEU A 85 66.33 25.68 -30.13
C LEU A 85 65.43 26.12 -31.30
N LEU A 86 64.14 26.39 -31.03
CA LEU A 86 63.19 26.82 -32.06
C LEU A 86 63.43 28.25 -32.57
N ALA A 87 64.07 29.11 -31.78
CA ALA A 87 64.49 30.42 -32.24
C ALA A 87 65.63 30.35 -33.27
N GLY A 88 66.55 29.37 -33.14
CA GLY A 88 67.62 29.11 -34.11
C GLY A 88 67.20 28.22 -35.28
N HIS A 89 66.25 27.30 -35.05
CA HIS A 89 65.81 26.27 -36.00
C HIS A 89 64.30 26.06 -35.95
N PRO A 90 63.49 26.95 -36.57
CA PRO A 90 62.03 26.86 -36.55
C PRO A 90 61.50 25.53 -37.11
N GLU A 91 62.22 24.91 -38.05
CA GLU A 91 61.91 23.60 -38.63
C GLU A 91 61.94 22.44 -37.63
N ALA A 92 62.61 22.59 -36.47
CA ALA A 92 62.60 21.60 -35.42
C ALA A 92 61.23 21.48 -34.71
N ALA A 93 60.30 22.42 -34.93
CA ALA A 93 58.95 22.39 -34.36
C ALA A 93 58.14 21.16 -34.81
N ALA A 94 58.30 20.74 -36.07
CA ALA A 94 57.64 19.54 -36.59
C ALA A 94 58.15 18.27 -35.89
N ALA A 95 59.48 18.16 -35.73
CA ALA A 95 60.11 17.04 -35.03
C ALA A 95 59.76 17.05 -33.52
N LEU A 96 59.63 18.23 -32.89
CA LEU A 96 59.21 18.36 -31.50
C LEU A 96 57.75 17.92 -31.29
N THR A 97 56.88 18.24 -32.24
CA THR A 97 55.47 17.82 -32.24
C THR A 97 55.33 16.31 -32.41
N GLU A 98 56.18 15.70 -33.25
CA GLU A 98 56.26 14.25 -33.43
C GLU A 98 56.79 13.54 -32.16
N LEU A 99 57.76 14.16 -31.48
CA LEU A 99 58.35 13.67 -30.23
C LEU A 99 57.34 13.66 -29.07
N MET A 100 56.40 14.61 -29.06
CA MET A 100 55.28 14.69 -28.10
C MET A 100 54.13 13.71 -28.36
N GLY A 101 54.13 12.99 -29.48
CA GLY A 101 53.11 11.99 -29.79
C GLY A 101 51.70 12.56 -29.85
N ARG A 102 51.33 13.21 -30.96
CA ARG A 102 49.91 13.18 -31.37
C ARG A 102 49.58 11.75 -31.81
N PRO A 103 48.58 11.06 -31.24
CA PRO A 103 48.04 9.87 -31.88
C PRO A 103 47.60 10.28 -33.29
N GLY A 104 47.99 9.48 -34.29
CA GLY A 104 47.67 9.74 -35.68
C GLY A 104 46.16 9.81 -35.89
N GLY A 105 45.68 10.92 -36.48
CA GLY A 105 44.28 11.15 -36.84
C GLY A 105 43.32 11.23 -35.64
N PRO A 106 42.14 11.87 -35.77
CA PRO A 106 41.07 11.57 -34.83
C PRO A 106 40.82 10.05 -34.94
N PRO A 107 40.94 9.26 -33.86
CA PRO A 107 40.31 7.95 -33.87
C PRO A 107 38.85 8.20 -34.24
N SER A 108 38.30 7.44 -35.19
CA SER A 108 36.86 7.42 -35.39
C SER A 108 36.24 7.30 -34.00
N ALA A 109 35.55 8.33 -33.51
CA ALA A 109 35.05 8.33 -32.15
C ALA A 109 34.26 7.04 -31.98
N VAL A 110 34.69 6.17 -31.06
CA VAL A 110 33.96 4.93 -30.80
C VAL A 110 32.62 5.37 -30.23
N ILE A 111 31.56 5.20 -31.03
CA ILE A 111 30.19 5.47 -30.62
C ILE A 111 29.69 4.20 -29.92
N PRO A 112 29.51 4.21 -28.59
CA PRO A 112 29.03 3.04 -27.87
C PRO A 112 27.56 2.75 -28.22
N HIS A 113 27.25 1.49 -28.51
CA HIS A 113 25.89 0.99 -28.67
C HIS A 113 25.67 -0.20 -27.73
N GLN A 114 25.52 0.08 -26.44
CA GLN A 114 25.55 -0.94 -25.39
C GLN A 114 24.16 -1.43 -24.94
N LEU A 115 23.08 -0.92 -25.54
CA LEU A 115 21.73 -1.30 -25.12
C LEU A 115 21.51 -2.82 -25.30
N PRO A 116 20.97 -3.52 -24.27
CA PRO A 116 20.57 -4.92 -24.40
C PRO A 116 19.53 -5.10 -25.50
N GLY A 117 19.36 -6.33 -26.00
CA GLY A 117 18.36 -6.65 -27.01
C GLY A 117 16.96 -6.17 -26.61
N ALA A 118 16.27 -5.48 -27.52
CA ALA A 118 14.90 -5.06 -27.30
C ALA A 118 13.98 -6.29 -27.23
N MET A 119 13.00 -6.28 -26.32
CA MET A 119 11.93 -7.28 -26.39
C MET A 119 11.08 -7.05 -27.64
N VAL A 120 10.76 -8.15 -28.33
CA VAL A 120 9.99 -8.15 -29.58
C VAL A 120 8.60 -7.52 -29.39
N THR A 121 8.06 -7.60 -28.17
CA THR A 121 6.75 -7.04 -27.82
C THR A 121 6.78 -6.38 -26.45
N PHE A 122 6.35 -5.12 -26.38
CA PHE A 122 6.16 -4.33 -25.17
C PHE A 122 4.69 -3.87 -25.09
N VAL A 123 4.09 -3.88 -23.90
CA VAL A 123 2.65 -3.59 -23.69
C VAL A 123 2.46 -2.54 -22.61
N GLY A 124 1.61 -1.56 -22.90
CA GLY A 124 1.13 -0.57 -21.92
C GLY A 124 2.17 0.48 -21.57
N ARG A 125 2.06 1.05 -20.35
CA ARG A 125 2.98 2.03 -19.76
C ARG A 125 3.09 3.36 -20.51
N THR A 126 2.06 3.75 -21.26
CA THR A 126 2.03 5.02 -22.02
C THR A 126 2.30 6.24 -21.15
N GLY A 127 1.74 6.30 -19.94
CA GLY A 127 2.00 7.40 -19.00
C GLY A 127 3.45 7.45 -18.50
N ALA A 128 4.06 6.29 -18.25
CA ALA A 128 5.46 6.21 -17.82
C ALA A 128 6.40 6.58 -18.99
N ILE A 129 6.11 6.12 -20.21
CA ILE A 129 6.82 6.51 -21.43
C ILE A 129 6.72 8.02 -21.64
N ALA A 130 5.52 8.62 -21.57
CA ALA A 130 5.35 10.06 -21.71
C ALA A 130 6.14 10.85 -20.63
N THR A 131 6.26 10.30 -19.43
CA THR A 131 7.10 10.91 -18.38
C THR A 131 8.58 10.80 -18.73
N LEU A 132 9.03 9.66 -19.25
CA LEU A 132 10.40 9.48 -19.74
C LEU A 132 10.70 10.35 -20.96
N ASP A 133 9.71 10.63 -21.83
CA ASP A 133 9.88 11.53 -22.97
C ASP A 133 10.22 12.96 -22.54
N THR A 134 9.91 13.35 -21.29
CA THR A 134 10.40 14.62 -20.74
C THR A 134 11.94 14.67 -20.60
N LEU A 135 12.63 13.52 -20.63
CA LEU A 135 14.10 13.47 -20.77
C LEU A 135 14.58 13.97 -22.13
N LEU A 136 13.73 13.91 -23.16
CA LEU A 136 14.05 14.35 -24.52
C LEU A 136 13.84 15.85 -24.72
N GLU A 137 13.18 16.53 -23.77
CA GLU A 137 13.03 17.97 -23.76
C GLU A 137 14.42 18.63 -23.57
N ASP A 138 14.73 19.62 -24.41
CA ASP A 138 16.00 20.36 -24.32
C ASP A 138 15.84 21.52 -23.32
N PRO A 139 16.71 21.62 -22.28
CA PRO A 139 16.72 22.78 -21.38
C PRO A 139 17.25 24.06 -22.04
N ASP A 140 17.69 24.00 -23.30
CA ASP A 140 18.19 25.15 -24.08
C ASP A 140 17.09 26.15 -24.50
N GLN A 141 15.83 25.93 -24.11
CA GLN A 141 14.79 26.96 -24.19
C GLN A 141 14.56 27.58 -22.80
N ASP A 142 15.20 28.74 -22.58
CA ASP A 142 14.81 29.81 -21.65
C ASP A 142 15.15 29.77 -20.14
N VAL A 143 16.28 29.19 -19.71
CA VAL A 143 16.82 29.52 -18.36
C VAL A 143 18.33 29.73 -18.35
N VAL A 144 18.75 30.96 -18.67
CA VAL A 144 20.01 31.50 -18.13
C VAL A 144 19.79 31.69 -16.63
N THR A 145 20.36 30.82 -15.80
CA THR A 145 20.49 31.14 -14.38
C THR A 145 21.39 32.37 -14.25
N PRO A 146 21.07 33.34 -13.36
CA PRO A 146 21.80 34.61 -13.27
C PRO A 146 23.31 34.46 -12.95
N ASP A 147 23.78 33.26 -12.59
CA ASP A 147 25.17 32.96 -12.21
C ASP A 147 25.99 32.20 -13.28
N GLY A 148 25.49 31.98 -14.49
CA GLY A 148 26.30 31.39 -15.58
C GLY A 148 26.75 29.93 -15.37
N GLN A 149 26.07 29.17 -14.51
CA GLN A 149 26.34 27.75 -14.31
C GLN A 149 25.81 26.92 -15.49
N HIS A 150 26.68 26.10 -16.08
CA HIS A 150 26.32 25.18 -17.17
C HIS A 150 25.36 24.11 -16.62
N GLY A 151 24.26 23.83 -17.34
CA GLY A 151 23.20 22.94 -16.86
C GLY A 151 23.70 21.53 -16.47
N HIS A 152 23.15 20.99 -15.39
CA HIS A 152 23.40 19.61 -14.97
C HIS A 152 22.67 18.61 -15.89
N ALA A 153 23.16 17.38 -15.94
CA ALA A 153 22.47 16.32 -16.68
C ALA A 153 21.11 16.00 -16.07
N VAL A 154 20.10 15.76 -16.92
CA VAL A 154 18.77 15.37 -16.45
C VAL A 154 18.81 13.90 -16.04
N VAL A 155 18.49 13.63 -14.77
CA VAL A 155 18.45 12.29 -14.18
C VAL A 155 16.99 11.91 -13.91
N VAL A 156 16.56 10.76 -14.41
CA VAL A 156 15.30 10.12 -14.01
C VAL A 156 15.59 8.79 -13.35
N ALA A 157 15.04 8.58 -12.16
CA ALA A 157 15.11 7.31 -11.45
C ALA A 157 13.75 6.63 -11.44
N VAL A 158 13.68 5.44 -12.04
CA VAL A 158 12.49 4.60 -12.12
C VAL A 158 12.55 3.55 -11.02
N ASP A 159 11.63 3.65 -10.06
CA ASP A 159 11.47 2.69 -8.96
C ASP A 159 10.17 1.87 -9.08
N GLY A 160 10.00 0.86 -8.24
CA GLY A 160 8.81 0.00 -8.24
C GLY A 160 9.09 -1.44 -7.79
N ALA A 161 8.01 -2.20 -7.63
CA ALA A 161 8.05 -3.57 -7.11
C ALA A 161 8.93 -4.53 -7.94
N PRO A 162 9.45 -5.62 -7.35
CA PRO A 162 10.10 -6.70 -8.11
C PRO A 162 9.14 -7.26 -9.19
N GLY A 163 9.65 -7.55 -10.39
CA GLY A 163 8.81 -8.08 -11.49
C GLY A 163 7.87 -7.07 -12.18
N ILE A 164 7.88 -5.79 -11.77
CA ILE A 164 6.99 -4.74 -12.32
C ILE A 164 7.36 -4.26 -13.74
N GLY A 165 8.49 -4.71 -14.29
CA GLY A 165 8.96 -4.38 -15.64
C GLY A 165 9.85 -3.12 -15.76
N LYS A 166 10.57 -2.71 -14.71
CA LYS A 166 11.45 -1.50 -14.76
C LYS A 166 12.54 -1.60 -15.83
N THR A 167 13.34 -2.67 -15.82
CA THR A 167 14.42 -2.91 -16.80
C THR A 167 13.85 -2.99 -18.21
N THR A 168 12.74 -3.69 -18.37
CA THR A 168 11.98 -3.78 -19.62
C THR A 168 11.56 -2.39 -20.13
N LEU A 169 10.97 -1.54 -19.29
CA LEU A 169 10.59 -0.18 -19.66
C LEU A 169 11.83 0.66 -20.03
N ALA A 170 12.89 0.59 -19.22
CA ALA A 170 14.08 1.41 -19.44
C ALA A 170 14.79 1.04 -20.74
N VAL A 171 14.96 -0.25 -21.03
CA VAL A 171 15.55 -0.72 -22.28
C VAL A 171 14.64 -0.39 -23.47
N HIS A 172 13.32 -0.60 -23.35
CA HIS A 172 12.38 -0.27 -24.42
C HIS A 172 12.40 1.22 -24.77
N TRP A 173 12.31 2.09 -23.77
CA TRP A 173 12.39 3.53 -23.97
C TRP A 173 13.75 3.97 -24.50
N ALA A 174 14.86 3.38 -24.01
CA ALA A 174 16.19 3.70 -24.50
C ALA A 174 16.38 3.38 -25.99
N HIS A 175 15.77 2.30 -26.49
CA HIS A 175 15.73 2.00 -27.93
C HIS A 175 14.91 3.03 -28.71
N MET A 176 13.76 3.46 -28.18
CA MET A 176 12.95 4.51 -28.82
C MET A 176 13.68 5.87 -28.88
N ALA A 177 14.47 6.17 -27.86
CA ALA A 177 15.18 7.43 -27.73
C ALA A 177 16.58 7.45 -28.39
N ALA A 178 17.09 6.29 -28.82
CA ALA A 178 18.49 6.13 -29.24
C ALA A 178 18.94 7.15 -30.32
N ASP A 179 18.08 7.42 -31.31
CA ASP A 179 18.37 8.34 -32.42
C ASP A 179 18.56 9.80 -31.97
N ARG A 180 18.16 10.15 -30.75
CA ARG A 180 18.32 11.50 -30.17
C ARG A 180 19.69 11.72 -29.53
N PHE A 181 20.51 10.66 -29.41
CA PHE A 181 21.82 10.67 -28.77
C PHE A 181 22.90 10.24 -29.79
N PRO A 182 23.37 11.18 -30.64
CA PRO A 182 24.28 10.86 -31.74
C PRO A 182 25.64 10.36 -31.28
N ASP A 183 26.05 10.68 -30.05
CA ASP A 183 27.32 10.21 -29.49
C ASP A 183 27.23 8.81 -28.87
N GLY A 184 26.04 8.19 -28.87
CA GLY A 184 25.82 6.79 -28.49
C GLY A 184 25.00 6.56 -27.21
N GLN A 185 25.00 5.31 -26.74
CA GLN A 185 24.32 4.87 -25.54
C GLN A 185 25.22 3.96 -24.70
N LEU A 186 25.34 4.29 -23.41
CA LEU A 186 26.03 3.49 -22.40
C LEU A 186 25.01 2.75 -21.55
N TYR A 187 25.27 1.47 -21.30
CA TYR A 187 24.42 0.63 -20.46
C TYR A 187 25.28 -0.15 -19.47
N VAL A 188 24.85 -0.20 -18.22
CA VAL A 188 25.44 -1.07 -17.22
C VAL A 188 24.36 -1.64 -16.31
N ASN A 189 24.45 -2.93 -16.00
CA ASN A 189 23.70 -3.54 -14.91
C ASN A 189 24.54 -3.46 -13.64
N LEU A 190 24.05 -2.71 -12.65
CA LEU A 190 24.75 -2.44 -11.39
C LEU A 190 24.65 -3.59 -10.38
N HIS A 191 23.93 -4.67 -10.72
CA HIS A 191 23.80 -5.88 -9.91
C HIS A 191 23.34 -5.62 -8.47
N GLY A 192 22.62 -4.53 -8.20
CA GLY A 192 22.25 -4.11 -6.85
C GLY A 192 21.34 -5.08 -6.09
N TYR A 193 20.77 -6.06 -6.81
CA TYR A 193 19.90 -7.10 -6.27
C TYR A 193 20.20 -8.49 -6.85
N ALA A 194 21.39 -8.74 -7.42
CA ALA A 194 21.72 -10.07 -7.96
C ALA A 194 21.98 -11.09 -6.81
N PRO A 195 21.54 -12.36 -6.94
CA PRO A 195 21.58 -13.34 -5.83
C PRO A 195 22.99 -13.86 -5.48
N SER A 196 23.90 -13.88 -6.45
CA SER A 196 25.22 -14.55 -6.34
C SER A 196 26.38 -13.66 -6.80
N THR A 197 26.10 -12.42 -7.14
CA THR A 197 27.09 -11.44 -7.65
C THR A 197 27.07 -10.24 -6.74
N ALA A 198 28.23 -9.80 -6.27
CA ALA A 198 28.33 -8.56 -5.51
C ALA A 198 27.83 -7.39 -6.39
N PRO A 199 27.17 -6.37 -5.80
CA PRO A 199 26.85 -5.14 -6.51
C PRO A 199 28.10 -4.59 -7.21
N LEU A 200 27.94 -4.11 -8.43
CA LEU A 200 29.06 -3.58 -9.20
C LEU A 200 29.58 -2.32 -8.51
N GLU A 201 30.88 -2.30 -8.18
CA GLU A 201 31.50 -1.13 -7.57
C GLU A 201 31.56 0.02 -8.59
N PRO A 202 31.33 1.29 -8.18
CA PRO A 202 31.30 2.42 -9.10
C PRO A 202 32.57 2.54 -9.95
N ARG A 203 33.73 2.26 -9.35
CA ARG A 203 35.03 2.22 -10.04
C ARG A 203 35.04 1.28 -11.25
N ASP A 204 34.46 0.09 -11.12
CA ASP A 204 34.44 -0.91 -12.20
C ASP A 204 33.45 -0.52 -13.30
N ALA A 205 32.31 0.08 -12.93
CA ALA A 205 31.37 0.64 -13.89
C ALA A 205 31.98 1.80 -14.70
N ILE A 206 32.66 2.75 -14.03
CA ILE A 206 33.35 3.87 -14.70
C ILE A 206 34.44 3.34 -15.64
N ARG A 207 35.21 2.34 -15.20
CA ARG A 207 36.23 1.73 -16.05
C ARG A 207 35.61 1.12 -17.32
N GLY A 208 34.52 0.37 -17.19
CA GLY A 208 33.79 -0.16 -18.34
C GLY A 208 33.26 0.92 -19.30
N PHE A 209 32.83 2.07 -18.77
CA PHE A 209 32.44 3.22 -19.60
C PHE A 209 33.63 3.90 -20.29
N LEU A 210 34.77 4.04 -19.61
CA LEU A 210 35.99 4.61 -20.21
C LEU A 210 36.50 3.71 -21.35
N ASP A 211 36.48 2.39 -21.16
CA ASP A 211 36.84 1.43 -22.21
C ASP A 211 35.90 1.55 -23.42
N ALA A 212 34.58 1.68 -23.18
CA ALA A 212 33.57 1.85 -24.23
C ALA A 212 33.71 3.18 -25.01
N LEU A 213 34.21 4.22 -24.36
CA LEU A 213 34.50 5.52 -24.96
C LEU A 213 35.85 5.56 -25.70
N GLY A 214 36.57 4.43 -25.75
CA GLY A 214 37.82 4.27 -26.49
C GLY A 214 39.07 4.75 -25.73
N VAL A 215 39.01 4.89 -24.41
CA VAL A 215 40.18 5.25 -23.59
C VAL A 215 41.13 4.05 -23.52
N SER A 216 42.40 4.25 -23.87
CA SER A 216 43.42 3.20 -23.74
C SER A 216 43.57 2.76 -22.28
N PRO A 217 43.69 1.45 -21.99
CA PRO A 217 43.88 0.95 -20.62
C PRO A 217 45.06 1.59 -19.86
N GLN A 218 46.09 2.05 -20.58
CA GLN A 218 47.26 2.73 -20.01
C GLN A 218 46.97 4.19 -19.58
N ALA A 219 45.92 4.80 -20.13
CA ALA A 219 45.49 6.16 -19.83
C ALA A 219 44.40 6.22 -18.74
N VAL A 220 43.91 5.07 -18.27
CA VAL A 220 42.90 5.00 -17.19
C VAL A 220 43.59 5.22 -15.83
N PRO A 221 43.24 6.28 -15.07
CA PRO A 221 43.84 6.53 -13.76
C PRO A 221 43.59 5.41 -12.75
N VAL A 222 44.47 5.28 -11.75
CA VAL A 222 44.37 4.21 -10.74
C VAL A 222 43.25 4.46 -9.73
N THR A 223 43.07 5.72 -9.29
CA THR A 223 42.09 6.08 -8.26
C THR A 223 40.70 6.33 -8.84
N GLU A 224 39.65 5.92 -8.12
CA GLU A 224 38.25 6.13 -8.53
C GLU A 224 37.91 7.61 -8.79
N ALA A 225 38.35 8.53 -7.91
CA ALA A 225 38.08 9.96 -8.08
C ALA A 225 38.66 10.52 -9.39
N ALA A 226 39.86 10.10 -9.78
CA ALA A 226 40.49 10.51 -11.04
C ALA A 226 39.82 9.85 -12.25
N GLN A 227 39.37 8.59 -12.14
CA GLN A 227 38.58 7.92 -13.18
C GLN A 227 37.25 8.65 -13.41
N ALA A 228 36.54 9.00 -12.33
CA ALA A 228 35.29 9.77 -12.38
C ALA A 228 35.51 11.17 -12.99
N GLY A 229 36.64 11.82 -12.68
CA GLY A 229 37.04 13.10 -13.27
C GLY A 229 37.30 13.01 -14.78
N LEU A 230 38.04 11.99 -15.22
CA LEU A 230 38.27 11.72 -16.65
C LEU A 230 36.95 11.41 -17.38
N TYR A 231 36.10 10.57 -16.78
CA TYR A 231 34.78 10.24 -17.29
C TYR A 231 33.93 11.49 -17.50
N ARG A 232 33.78 12.35 -16.49
CA ARG A 232 33.03 13.61 -16.62
C ARG A 232 33.63 14.54 -17.69
N SER A 233 34.96 14.58 -17.81
CA SER A 233 35.63 15.41 -18.82
C SER A 233 35.33 14.95 -20.25
N LEU A 234 35.28 13.64 -20.49
CA LEU A 234 34.92 13.07 -21.80
C LEU A 234 33.45 13.31 -22.18
N LEU A 235 32.58 13.42 -21.18
CA LEU A 235 31.14 13.61 -21.36
C LEU A 235 30.69 15.07 -21.44
N ALA A 236 31.56 16.03 -21.09
CA ALA A 236 31.21 17.45 -20.97
C ALA A 236 30.58 18.04 -22.24
N HIS A 237 30.97 17.54 -23.42
CA HIS A 237 30.49 18.05 -24.72
C HIS A 237 29.80 16.96 -25.56
N ARG A 238 29.43 15.82 -24.96
CA ARG A 238 28.77 14.72 -25.66
C ARG A 238 27.29 14.64 -25.33
N ARG A 239 26.51 14.19 -26.32
CA ARG A 239 25.09 13.88 -26.21
C ARG A 239 24.90 12.37 -26.12
N LEU A 240 24.98 11.86 -24.90
CA LEU A 240 24.90 10.43 -24.57
C LEU A 240 23.68 10.11 -23.71
N LEU A 241 23.08 8.94 -23.96
CA LEU A 241 22.15 8.31 -23.04
C LEU A 241 22.90 7.31 -22.16
N ILE A 242 22.73 7.42 -20.84
CA ILE A 242 23.34 6.51 -19.86
C ILE A 242 22.22 5.78 -19.12
N VAL A 243 22.18 4.45 -19.25
CA VAL A 243 21.20 3.59 -18.57
C VAL A 243 21.90 2.82 -17.46
N LEU A 244 21.53 3.11 -16.23
CA LEU A 244 22.03 2.49 -15.01
C LEU A 244 20.97 1.53 -14.47
N ASP A 245 21.01 0.29 -14.91
CA ASP A 245 20.00 -0.71 -14.55
C ASP A 245 20.31 -1.38 -13.21
N ASN A 246 19.27 -1.66 -12.43
CA ASN A 246 19.33 -2.44 -11.19
C ASN A 246 20.22 -1.83 -10.10
N ALA A 247 20.15 -0.51 -9.91
CA ALA A 247 20.90 0.25 -8.92
C ALA A 247 20.49 -0.09 -7.48
N ARG A 248 21.49 -0.26 -6.60
CA ARG A 248 21.34 -0.67 -5.20
C ARG A 248 20.85 0.45 -4.28
N ASP A 249 21.45 1.62 -4.42
CA ASP A 249 21.30 2.82 -3.59
C ASP A 249 21.86 4.06 -4.34
N THR A 250 21.74 5.23 -3.74
CA THR A 250 22.21 6.51 -4.31
C THR A 250 23.74 6.57 -4.44
N ASP A 251 24.48 5.97 -3.51
CA ASP A 251 25.95 6.03 -3.48
C ASP A 251 26.58 5.24 -4.63
N GLN A 252 25.92 4.17 -5.08
CA GLN A 252 26.34 3.43 -6.27
C GLN A 252 26.15 4.23 -7.58
N VAL A 253 25.15 5.11 -7.61
CA VAL A 253 24.75 5.85 -8.82
C VAL A 253 25.50 7.18 -8.96
N ARG A 254 25.68 7.91 -7.85
CA ARG A 254 26.19 9.29 -7.87
C ARG A 254 27.56 9.43 -8.58
N PRO A 255 28.54 8.53 -8.41
CA PRO A 255 29.82 8.63 -9.11
C PRO A 255 29.72 8.47 -10.64
N LEU A 256 28.64 7.86 -11.13
CA LEU A 256 28.36 7.59 -12.55
C LEU A 256 27.61 8.73 -13.23
N LEU A 257 27.24 9.79 -12.49
CA LEU A 257 26.52 10.92 -13.07
C LEU A 257 27.47 11.81 -13.88
N PRO A 258 27.07 12.19 -15.11
CA PRO A 258 27.85 13.09 -15.95
C PRO A 258 27.74 14.55 -15.48
N GLY A 259 28.72 15.37 -15.84
CA GLY A 259 28.75 16.79 -15.49
C GLY A 259 28.06 17.73 -16.49
N GLY A 260 27.85 17.29 -17.73
CA GLY A 260 27.36 18.15 -18.83
C GLY A 260 25.86 18.01 -19.12
N SER A 261 25.24 19.11 -19.56
CA SER A 261 23.81 19.19 -19.93
C SER A 261 23.42 18.36 -21.15
N GLY A 262 24.38 17.92 -21.97
CA GLY A 262 24.13 17.10 -23.16
C GLY A 262 23.76 15.64 -22.86
N CYS A 263 24.08 15.16 -21.65
CA CYS A 263 23.82 13.77 -21.26
C CYS A 263 22.46 13.61 -20.58
N ARG A 264 21.86 12.43 -20.71
CA ARG A 264 20.64 12.02 -19.98
C ARG A 264 20.90 10.71 -19.26
N VAL A 265 20.45 10.61 -18.01
CA VAL A 265 20.65 9.42 -17.18
C VAL A 265 19.31 8.81 -16.80
N LEU A 266 19.13 7.54 -17.16
CA LEU A 266 17.99 6.73 -16.75
C LEU A 266 18.46 5.66 -15.76
N VAL A 267 17.95 5.70 -14.54
CA VAL A 267 18.29 4.76 -13.47
C VAL A 267 17.10 3.86 -13.20
N THR A 268 17.30 2.56 -13.06
CA THR A 268 16.26 1.66 -12.51
C THR A 268 16.68 1.13 -11.14
N SER A 269 15.75 1.07 -10.19
CA SER A 269 16.01 0.51 -8.87
C SER A 269 14.77 -0.15 -8.27
N ARG A 270 14.96 -1.05 -7.31
CA ARG A 270 13.87 -1.60 -6.49
C ARG A 270 13.70 -0.85 -5.17
N SER A 271 14.47 0.21 -4.96
CA SER A 271 14.34 1.10 -3.82
C SER A 271 14.09 2.52 -4.30
N ARG A 272 13.33 3.29 -3.54
CA ARG A 272 13.13 4.71 -3.81
C ARG A 272 14.44 5.47 -3.56
N LEU A 273 15.11 5.89 -4.63
CA LEU A 273 16.38 6.62 -4.58
C LEU A 273 16.18 8.10 -4.22
N THR A 274 15.49 8.38 -3.11
CA THR A 274 15.12 9.73 -2.67
C THR A 274 16.33 10.65 -2.48
N GLY A 275 17.50 10.08 -2.15
CA GLY A 275 18.77 10.79 -2.10
C GLY A 275 19.11 11.48 -3.42
N LEU A 276 18.90 10.84 -4.57
CA LEU A 276 19.16 11.43 -5.89
C LEU A 276 18.24 12.62 -6.18
N ALA A 277 16.98 12.55 -5.75
CA ALA A 277 16.07 13.67 -5.90
C ALA A 277 16.46 14.86 -5.02
N ALA A 278 16.89 14.59 -3.79
CA ALA A 278 17.22 15.61 -2.81
C ALA A 278 18.53 16.36 -3.13
N THR A 279 19.54 15.69 -3.68
CA THR A 279 20.88 16.28 -3.88
C THR A 279 21.27 16.46 -5.34
N ASP A 280 20.75 15.62 -6.24
CA ASP A 280 21.19 15.53 -7.64
C ASP A 280 20.07 15.94 -8.62
N GLY A 281 18.95 16.48 -8.11
CA GLY A 281 17.83 16.98 -8.91
C GLY A 281 17.07 15.91 -9.70
N ALA A 282 17.22 14.63 -9.34
CA ALA A 282 16.61 13.54 -10.09
C ALA A 282 15.08 13.54 -9.98
N ARG A 283 14.40 13.32 -11.11
CA ARG A 283 12.95 13.08 -11.16
C ARG A 283 12.67 11.62 -10.82
N LEU A 284 11.84 11.38 -9.80
CA LEU A 284 11.46 10.02 -9.39
C LEU A 284 10.18 9.57 -10.09
N VAL A 285 10.20 8.38 -10.66
CA VAL A 285 9.05 7.75 -11.34
C VAL A 285 8.80 6.38 -10.73
N THR A 286 7.79 6.27 -9.87
CA THR A 286 7.37 4.97 -9.31
C THR A 286 6.44 4.25 -10.28
N LEU A 287 6.84 3.07 -10.76
CA LEU A 287 5.96 2.21 -11.55
C LEU A 287 4.96 1.48 -10.66
N GLY A 288 3.68 1.75 -10.89
CA GLY A 288 2.56 0.99 -10.32
C GLY A 288 2.29 -0.32 -11.05
N LEU A 289 1.28 -1.05 -10.61
CA LEU A 289 0.74 -2.24 -11.29
C LEU A 289 0.21 -1.87 -12.69
N LEU A 290 0.06 -2.85 -13.57
CA LEU A 290 -0.61 -2.62 -14.86
C LEU A 290 -2.10 -2.38 -14.64
N SER A 291 -2.72 -1.61 -15.54
CA SER A 291 -4.18 -1.58 -15.58
C SER A 291 -4.72 -2.96 -16.01
N THR A 292 -5.98 -3.25 -15.67
CA THR A 292 -6.64 -4.50 -16.08
C THR A 292 -6.60 -4.70 -17.59
N ASP A 293 -6.68 -3.63 -18.37
CA ASP A 293 -6.62 -3.68 -19.84
C ASP A 293 -5.21 -3.98 -20.35
N GLU A 294 -4.19 -3.34 -19.79
CA GLU A 294 -2.78 -3.62 -20.11
C GLU A 294 -2.39 -5.04 -19.73
N ALA A 295 -2.82 -5.49 -18.54
CA ALA A 295 -2.58 -6.83 -18.04
C ALA A 295 -3.26 -7.91 -18.90
N ARG A 296 -4.51 -7.67 -19.33
CA ARG A 296 -5.22 -8.52 -20.29
C ARG A 296 -4.49 -8.58 -21.64
N GLN A 297 -3.87 -7.48 -22.05
CA GLN A 297 -3.15 -7.42 -23.31
C GLN A 297 -1.87 -8.27 -23.28
N ILE A 298 -1.18 -8.40 -22.15
CA ILE A 298 -0.08 -9.37 -21.98
C ILE A 298 -0.58 -10.80 -22.19
N LEU A 299 -1.69 -11.19 -21.56
CA LEU A 299 -2.26 -12.54 -21.74
C LEU A 299 -2.68 -12.79 -23.20
N ARG A 300 -3.23 -11.78 -23.90
CA ARG A 300 -3.57 -11.89 -25.32
C ARG A 300 -2.35 -12.11 -26.21
N GLN A 301 -1.18 -11.59 -25.84
CA GLN A 301 0.05 -11.83 -26.59
C GLN A 301 0.53 -13.27 -26.46
N HIS A 302 0.42 -13.86 -25.27
CA HIS A 302 0.81 -15.25 -25.05
C HIS A 302 -0.21 -16.26 -25.59
N LEU A 303 -1.52 -15.97 -25.50
CA LEU A 303 -2.59 -16.94 -25.71
C LEU A 303 -3.48 -16.66 -26.92
N GLY A 304 -3.33 -15.50 -27.56
CA GLY A 304 -4.21 -15.02 -28.61
C GLY A 304 -5.53 -14.42 -28.09
N THR A 305 -6.18 -13.63 -28.94
CA THR A 305 -7.44 -12.93 -28.59
C THR A 305 -8.62 -13.87 -28.40
N ALA A 306 -8.67 -14.97 -29.15
CA ALA A 306 -9.77 -15.94 -29.11
C ALA A 306 -9.86 -16.66 -27.76
N ARG A 307 -8.74 -17.19 -27.23
CA ARG A 307 -8.71 -17.93 -25.96
C ARG A 307 -9.01 -17.03 -24.76
N VAL A 308 -8.43 -15.83 -24.73
CA VAL A 308 -8.72 -14.83 -23.67
C VAL A 308 -10.17 -14.33 -23.73
N GLY A 309 -10.76 -14.26 -24.94
CA GLY A 309 -12.16 -13.86 -25.13
C GLY A 309 -13.17 -14.94 -24.74
N ALA A 310 -12.78 -16.22 -24.80
CA ALA A 310 -13.66 -17.36 -24.50
C ALA A 310 -13.96 -17.52 -23.00
N GLU A 311 -13.02 -17.14 -22.11
CA GLU A 311 -13.15 -17.33 -20.66
C GLU A 311 -12.96 -16.01 -19.86
N PRO A 312 -13.84 -15.00 -20.01
CA PRO A 312 -13.63 -13.68 -19.44
C PRO A 312 -13.60 -13.64 -17.91
N ALA A 313 -14.35 -14.51 -17.24
CA ALA A 313 -14.37 -14.63 -15.78
C ALA A 313 -13.08 -15.23 -15.24
N ALA A 314 -12.57 -16.29 -15.88
CA ALA A 314 -11.29 -16.90 -15.52
C ALA A 314 -10.13 -15.93 -15.73
N VAL A 315 -10.13 -15.19 -16.84
CA VAL A 315 -9.14 -14.12 -17.09
C VAL A 315 -9.19 -13.07 -15.98
N ALA A 316 -10.38 -12.60 -15.57
CA ALA A 316 -10.48 -11.64 -14.48
C ALA A 316 -9.88 -12.18 -13.17
N ALA A 317 -10.14 -13.46 -12.85
CA ALA A 317 -9.54 -14.13 -11.69
C ALA A 317 -8.00 -14.24 -11.79
N LEU A 318 -7.46 -14.60 -12.97
CA LEU A 318 -6.01 -14.65 -13.19
C LEU A 318 -5.36 -13.28 -13.01
N LEU A 319 -5.98 -12.21 -13.52
CA LEU A 319 -5.47 -10.85 -13.38
C LEU A 319 -5.42 -10.40 -11.92
N ASP A 320 -6.46 -10.72 -11.15
CA ASP A 320 -6.54 -10.46 -9.71
C ASP A 320 -5.43 -11.21 -8.95
N ARG A 321 -5.33 -12.53 -9.14
CA ARG A 321 -4.33 -13.39 -8.47
C ARG A 321 -2.89 -13.06 -8.83
N CYS A 322 -2.65 -12.70 -10.09
CA CYS A 322 -1.33 -12.30 -10.56
C CYS A 322 -1.01 -10.83 -10.26
N ALA A 323 -1.80 -10.12 -9.45
CA ALA A 323 -1.53 -8.72 -9.09
C ALA A 323 -1.57 -7.71 -10.24
N CYS A 324 -1.99 -8.12 -11.44
CA CYS A 324 -1.63 -7.41 -12.66
C CYS A 324 -0.10 -7.14 -12.80
N LEU A 325 0.76 -7.99 -12.23
CA LEU A 325 2.22 -7.91 -12.35
C LEU A 325 2.66 -8.48 -13.72
N PRO A 326 3.43 -7.73 -14.52
CA PRO A 326 3.85 -8.19 -15.85
C PRO A 326 4.56 -9.55 -15.82
N LEU A 327 5.51 -9.74 -14.90
CA LEU A 327 6.26 -10.99 -14.82
C LEU A 327 5.36 -12.19 -14.50
N SER A 328 4.50 -12.08 -13.49
CA SER A 328 3.57 -13.15 -13.11
C SER A 328 2.63 -13.51 -14.25
N LEU A 329 2.10 -12.50 -14.96
CA LEU A 329 1.24 -12.70 -16.12
C LEU A 329 1.97 -13.35 -17.30
N SER A 330 3.24 -13.00 -17.54
CA SER A 330 4.05 -13.64 -18.57
C SER A 330 4.35 -15.10 -18.23
N VAL A 331 4.59 -15.44 -16.96
CA VAL A 331 4.79 -16.83 -16.52
C VAL A 331 3.51 -17.64 -16.69
N VAL A 332 2.37 -17.14 -16.19
CA VAL A 332 1.07 -17.81 -16.35
C VAL A 332 0.69 -17.92 -17.83
N GLY A 333 0.90 -16.87 -18.62
CA GLY A 333 0.63 -16.86 -20.05
C GLY A 333 1.48 -17.88 -20.80
N ALA A 334 2.78 -17.98 -20.49
CA ALA A 334 3.68 -18.97 -21.09
C ALA A 334 3.29 -20.42 -20.70
N ARG A 335 2.93 -20.64 -19.44
CA ARG A 335 2.46 -21.95 -18.97
C ARG A 335 1.16 -22.35 -19.67
N ALA A 336 0.17 -21.46 -19.69
CA ALA A 336 -1.11 -21.70 -20.38
C ALA A 336 -0.93 -21.93 -21.90
N ALA A 337 0.07 -21.30 -22.52
CA ALA A 337 0.39 -21.54 -23.93
C ALA A 337 1.03 -22.92 -24.16
N THR A 338 1.75 -23.46 -23.18
CA THR A 338 2.40 -24.77 -23.25
C THR A 338 1.44 -25.90 -22.87
N GLU A 339 0.55 -25.66 -21.90
CA GLU A 339 -0.44 -26.60 -21.38
C GLU A 339 -1.82 -26.34 -22.03
N GLU A 340 -1.92 -26.56 -23.34
CA GLU A 340 -3.14 -26.25 -24.13
C GLU A 340 -4.41 -27.01 -23.67
N HIS A 341 -4.24 -28.11 -22.93
CA HIS A 341 -5.33 -28.95 -22.41
C HIS A 341 -5.98 -28.39 -21.14
N LEU A 342 -5.32 -27.47 -20.42
CA LEU A 342 -5.89 -26.81 -19.25
C LEU A 342 -6.73 -25.60 -19.66
N THR A 343 -7.89 -25.46 -19.04
CA THR A 343 -8.70 -24.24 -19.19
C THR A 343 -8.08 -23.10 -18.38
N LEU A 344 -8.41 -21.85 -18.72
CA LEU A 344 -7.99 -20.72 -17.89
C LEU A 344 -8.66 -20.76 -16.51
N GLY A 345 -9.86 -21.35 -16.43
CA GLY A 345 -10.57 -21.62 -15.17
C GLY A 345 -9.79 -22.55 -14.24
N ASP A 346 -9.22 -23.64 -14.77
CA ASP A 346 -8.43 -24.58 -13.97
C ASP A 346 -7.17 -23.91 -13.39
N LEU A 347 -6.46 -23.14 -14.22
CA LEU A 347 -5.29 -22.36 -13.78
C LEU A 347 -5.65 -21.31 -12.73
N ALA A 348 -6.81 -20.65 -12.87
CA ALA A 348 -7.28 -19.71 -11.85
C ALA A 348 -7.65 -20.39 -10.53
N ALA A 349 -8.17 -21.62 -10.59
CA ALA A 349 -8.48 -22.42 -9.42
C ALA A 349 -7.21 -22.91 -8.71
N GLU A 350 -6.17 -23.31 -9.43
CA GLU A 350 -4.85 -23.63 -8.85
C GLU A 350 -4.27 -22.43 -8.10
N LEU A 351 -4.36 -21.22 -8.68
CA LEU A 351 -3.87 -19.99 -8.06
C LEU A 351 -4.74 -19.49 -6.88
N ASN A 352 -5.89 -20.11 -6.60
CA ASN A 352 -6.66 -19.77 -5.40
C ASN A 352 -6.06 -20.36 -4.11
N ASP A 353 -5.26 -21.41 -4.23
CA ASP A 353 -4.58 -22.00 -3.08
C ASP A 353 -3.31 -21.20 -2.76
N ALA A 354 -3.31 -20.49 -1.63
CA ALA A 354 -2.19 -19.66 -1.21
C ALA A 354 -0.90 -20.47 -0.98
N GLU A 355 -1.00 -21.76 -0.67
CA GLU A 355 0.14 -22.65 -0.53
C GLU A 355 0.74 -23.02 -1.90
N GLN A 356 -0.10 -23.15 -2.93
CA GLN A 356 0.31 -23.53 -4.29
C GLN A 356 0.57 -22.33 -5.21
N LEU A 357 0.17 -21.12 -4.80
CA LEU A 357 0.24 -19.90 -5.60
C LEU A 357 1.65 -19.63 -6.16
N LEU A 358 2.69 -19.85 -5.36
CA LEU A 358 4.07 -19.65 -5.79
C LEU A 358 4.61 -20.84 -6.60
N ASP A 359 4.14 -22.07 -6.34
CA ASP A 359 4.50 -23.26 -7.12
C ASP A 359 3.95 -23.17 -8.53
N ALA A 360 2.71 -22.70 -8.67
CA ALA A 360 2.05 -22.47 -9.96
C ALA A 360 2.75 -21.41 -10.84
N LEU A 361 3.61 -20.57 -10.24
CA LEU A 361 4.37 -19.50 -10.90
C LEU A 361 5.85 -19.85 -11.12
N HIS A 362 6.22 -21.13 -11.04
CA HIS A 362 7.57 -21.58 -11.33
C HIS A 362 7.77 -21.79 -12.83
N ALA A 363 8.76 -21.09 -13.42
CA ALA A 363 9.06 -21.13 -14.85
C ALA A 363 10.28 -22.01 -15.22
N GLY A 364 10.87 -22.74 -14.26
CA GLY A 364 12.03 -23.62 -14.47
C GLY A 364 13.39 -22.91 -14.64
N ASP A 365 13.40 -21.61 -14.96
CA ASP A 365 14.60 -20.75 -14.97
C ASP A 365 14.61 -19.80 -13.75
N SER A 366 15.79 -19.67 -13.13
CA SER A 366 16.01 -18.87 -11.93
C SER A 366 15.79 -17.36 -12.13
N ALA A 367 15.88 -16.87 -13.38
CA ALA A 367 15.71 -15.45 -13.70
C ALA A 367 14.24 -15.02 -13.88
N SER A 368 13.34 -15.97 -14.21
CA SER A 368 11.91 -15.74 -14.44
C SER A 368 11.01 -16.25 -13.31
N ASP A 369 11.57 -16.95 -12.32
CA ASP A 369 10.85 -17.41 -11.12
C ASP A 369 10.50 -16.23 -10.18
N VAL A 370 9.20 -16.08 -9.90
CA VAL A 370 8.64 -15.08 -9.00
C VAL A 370 9.25 -15.17 -7.59
N ARG A 371 9.52 -16.39 -7.10
CA ARG A 371 10.19 -16.60 -5.79
C ARG A 371 11.59 -16.03 -5.78
N ALA A 372 12.36 -16.29 -6.83
CA ALA A 372 13.72 -15.76 -6.96
C ALA A 372 13.70 -14.23 -6.94
N VAL A 373 12.80 -13.63 -7.71
CA VAL A 373 12.65 -12.17 -7.82
C VAL A 373 12.27 -11.51 -6.48
N PHE A 374 11.37 -12.11 -5.68
CA PHE A 374 11.05 -11.60 -4.34
C PHE A 374 12.19 -11.79 -3.33
N SER A 375 12.91 -12.91 -3.43
CA SER A 375 13.99 -13.24 -2.48
C SER A 375 15.10 -12.21 -2.45
N TRP A 376 15.38 -11.53 -3.56
CA TRP A 376 16.44 -10.53 -3.63
C TRP A 376 16.10 -9.26 -2.85
N SER A 377 14.84 -8.82 -2.88
CA SER A 377 14.37 -7.70 -2.05
C SER A 377 14.33 -8.09 -0.57
N TYR A 378 13.92 -9.32 -0.27
CA TYR A 378 13.87 -9.84 1.10
C TYR A 378 15.25 -9.96 1.77
N ARG A 379 16.26 -10.50 1.07
CA ARG A 379 17.62 -10.69 1.63
C ARG A 379 18.32 -9.40 2.04
N ARG A 380 17.92 -8.25 1.49
CA ARG A 380 18.50 -6.94 1.80
C ARG A 380 17.84 -6.23 2.98
N LEU A 381 16.74 -6.76 3.50
CA LEU A 381 16.08 -6.19 4.66
C LEU A 381 16.94 -6.32 5.92
N SER A 382 16.87 -5.30 6.78
CA SER A 382 17.39 -5.42 8.15
C SER A 382 16.67 -6.57 8.88
N SER A 383 17.29 -7.17 9.90
CA SER A 383 16.65 -8.28 10.64
C SER A 383 15.26 -7.91 11.20
N PRO A 384 15.02 -6.70 11.76
CA PRO A 384 13.68 -6.25 12.13
C PRO A 384 12.69 -6.16 10.97
N SER A 385 13.10 -5.65 9.80
CA SER A 385 12.23 -5.50 8.62
C SER A 385 11.92 -6.84 7.97
N ALA A 386 12.90 -7.74 7.89
CA ALA A 386 12.69 -9.11 7.43
C ALA A 386 11.71 -9.86 8.31
N ARG A 387 11.84 -9.73 9.64
CA ARG A 387 10.90 -10.34 10.59
C ARG A 387 9.49 -9.76 10.43
N LEU A 388 9.35 -8.44 10.34
CA LEU A 388 8.03 -7.84 10.15
C LEU A 388 7.39 -8.27 8.83
N PHE A 389 8.15 -8.31 7.74
CA PHE A 389 7.67 -8.80 6.44
C PHE A 389 7.08 -10.21 6.56
N ARG A 390 7.80 -11.14 7.19
CA ARG A 390 7.32 -12.51 7.44
C ARG A 390 6.05 -12.54 8.29
N LEU A 391 6.01 -11.77 9.38
CA LEU A 391 4.83 -11.70 10.24
C LEU A 391 3.60 -11.13 9.54
N LEU A 392 3.76 -10.17 8.62
CA LEU A 392 2.65 -9.63 7.81
C LEU A 392 2.05 -10.67 6.85
N GLY A 393 2.78 -11.76 6.56
CA GLY A 393 2.30 -12.90 5.78
C GLY A 393 1.26 -13.74 6.50
N LEU A 394 1.23 -13.70 7.85
CA LEU A 394 0.39 -14.59 8.66
C LEU A 394 -1.11 -14.22 8.68
N PRO A 395 -1.50 -12.94 8.82
CA PRO A 395 -2.92 -12.59 8.94
C PRO A 395 -3.65 -12.67 7.60
N ALA A 396 -4.88 -13.20 7.63
CA ALA A 396 -5.84 -13.03 6.55
C ALA A 396 -6.54 -11.66 6.64
N GLY A 397 -6.45 -10.87 5.58
CA GLY A 397 -7.14 -9.57 5.51
C GLY A 397 -6.62 -8.71 4.34
N PRO A 398 -7.48 -7.84 3.78
CA PRO A 398 -7.14 -7.06 2.58
C PRO A 398 -6.03 -6.03 2.86
N ASP A 399 -5.99 -5.46 4.06
CA ASP A 399 -4.95 -4.51 4.48
C ASP A 399 -4.82 -4.55 6.02
N ILE A 400 -3.89 -3.77 6.56
CA ILE A 400 -3.65 -3.70 8.01
C ILE A 400 -3.29 -2.28 8.46
N ALA A 401 -3.86 -1.86 9.59
CA ALA A 401 -3.56 -0.59 10.22
C ALA A 401 -2.29 -0.65 11.09
N LEU A 402 -1.59 0.49 11.20
CA LEU A 402 -0.36 0.62 12.00
C LEU A 402 -0.50 0.13 13.46
N PRO A 403 -1.60 0.42 14.21
CA PRO A 403 -1.77 -0.10 15.57
C PRO A 403 -1.81 -1.63 15.63
N ALA A 404 -2.45 -2.28 14.65
CA ALA A 404 -2.48 -3.71 14.51
C ALA A 404 -1.10 -4.29 14.14
N VAL A 405 -0.36 -3.64 13.25
CA VAL A 405 1.04 -4.03 12.93
C VAL A 405 1.95 -3.96 14.15
N ALA A 406 1.81 -2.91 14.97
CA ALA A 406 2.57 -2.77 16.21
C ALA A 406 2.29 -3.94 17.16
N SER A 407 1.01 -4.31 17.33
CA SER A 407 0.60 -5.42 18.18
C SER A 407 1.09 -6.77 17.63
N LEU A 408 0.89 -7.04 16.33
CA LEU A 408 1.38 -8.25 15.64
C LEU A 408 2.89 -8.45 15.88
N SER A 409 3.67 -7.42 15.63
CA SER A 409 5.13 -7.46 15.75
C SER A 409 5.64 -7.46 17.20
N GLY A 410 4.81 -7.01 18.16
CA GLY A 410 5.20 -6.77 19.55
C GLY A 410 6.10 -5.54 19.71
N LEU A 411 6.12 -4.64 18.72
CA LEU A 411 6.98 -3.45 18.70
C LEU A 411 6.20 -2.20 19.14
N PRO A 412 6.85 -1.22 19.79
CA PRO A 412 6.24 0.09 19.99
C PRO A 412 5.83 0.72 18.65
N ARG A 413 4.69 1.44 18.63
CA ARG A 413 4.11 2.04 17.41
C ARG A 413 5.12 2.85 16.57
N ARG A 414 6.03 3.58 17.22
CA ARG A 414 7.10 4.35 16.53
C ARG A 414 8.09 3.44 15.79
N SER A 415 8.50 2.34 16.43
CA SER A 415 9.41 1.35 15.83
C SER A 415 8.73 0.60 14.70
N ALA A 416 7.47 0.17 14.88
CA ALA A 416 6.68 -0.47 13.84
C ALA A 416 6.54 0.43 12.60
N ARG A 417 6.28 1.73 12.78
CA ARG A 417 6.20 2.71 11.68
C ARG A 417 7.50 2.81 10.90
N ARG A 418 8.65 2.85 11.58
CA ARG A 418 9.96 2.91 10.92
C ARG A 418 10.20 1.66 10.07
N VAL A 419 9.99 0.48 10.66
CA VAL A 419 10.20 -0.81 9.99
C VAL A 419 9.23 -0.98 8.81
N LEU A 420 7.97 -0.53 8.94
CA LEU A 420 7.03 -0.45 7.81
C LEU A 420 7.51 0.51 6.71
N GLY A 421 8.14 1.63 7.09
CA GLY A 421 8.77 2.55 6.15
C GLY A 421 9.80 1.84 5.27
N ASP A 422 10.71 1.06 5.89
CA ASP A 422 11.71 0.29 5.16
C ASP A 422 11.07 -0.71 4.17
N LEU A 423 9.94 -1.34 4.56
CA LEU A 423 9.20 -2.25 3.68
C LEU A 423 8.50 -1.54 2.53
N VAL A 424 7.99 -0.33 2.76
CA VAL A 424 7.41 0.53 1.72
C VAL A 424 8.49 0.99 0.75
N ASP A 425 9.65 1.40 1.25
CA ASP A 425 10.79 1.84 0.43
C ASP A 425 11.40 0.68 -0.39
N ALA A 426 11.24 -0.55 0.08
CA ALA A 426 11.60 -1.77 -0.65
C ALA A 426 10.48 -2.31 -1.58
N HIS A 427 9.34 -1.61 -1.66
CA HIS A 427 8.13 -2.02 -2.40
C HIS A 427 7.61 -3.43 -2.03
N LEU A 428 7.78 -3.83 -0.78
CA LEU A 428 7.25 -5.08 -0.24
C LEU A 428 5.87 -4.89 0.41
N VAL A 429 5.53 -3.65 0.77
CA VAL A 429 4.23 -3.24 1.33
C VAL A 429 3.84 -1.90 0.69
N THR A 430 2.55 -1.69 0.44
CA THR A 430 2.06 -0.44 -0.16
C THR A 430 1.28 0.36 0.87
N ARG A 431 1.34 1.70 0.81
CA ARG A 431 0.54 2.56 1.69
C ARG A 431 -0.77 2.93 0.99
N LYS A 432 -1.91 2.52 1.54
CA LYS A 432 -3.27 2.83 1.02
C LYS A 432 -3.81 4.19 1.50
N GLY A 433 -3.29 4.68 2.63
CA GLY A 433 -3.72 5.95 3.22
C GLY A 433 -2.95 6.30 4.49
N PRO A 434 -3.43 7.27 5.28
CA PRO A 434 -2.87 7.57 6.59
C PRO A 434 -2.92 6.35 7.52
N GLY A 435 -1.77 5.73 7.80
CA GLY A 435 -1.67 4.62 8.76
C GLY A 435 -2.17 3.26 8.30
N ARG A 436 -2.62 3.10 7.05
CA ARG A 436 -3.03 1.80 6.47
C ARG A 436 -2.08 1.31 5.39
N TYR A 437 -1.84 -0.01 5.44
CA TYR A 437 -0.86 -0.69 4.62
C TYR A 437 -1.47 -1.90 3.94
N ASP A 438 -1.30 -1.95 2.63
CA ASP A 438 -1.73 -3.04 1.77
C ASP A 438 -0.59 -4.02 1.58
N PHE A 439 -0.94 -5.31 1.55
CA PHE A 439 0.05 -6.36 1.33
C PHE A 439 -0.42 -7.32 0.25
N HIS A 440 0.25 -7.21 -0.90
CA HIS A 440 -0.11 -7.92 -2.10
C HIS A 440 -0.08 -9.44 -1.89
N ASP A 441 -1.10 -10.16 -2.37
CA ASP A 441 -1.29 -11.61 -2.17
C ASP A 441 -0.05 -12.45 -2.49
N LEU A 442 0.62 -12.22 -3.63
CA LEU A 442 1.88 -12.89 -3.98
C LEU A 442 3.02 -12.65 -2.98
N LEU A 443 3.17 -11.41 -2.50
CA LEU A 443 4.19 -11.09 -1.50
C LEU A 443 3.80 -11.61 -0.11
N ARG A 444 2.50 -11.69 0.17
CA ARG A 444 1.95 -12.30 1.39
C ARG A 444 2.20 -13.79 1.44
N ALA A 445 1.92 -14.52 0.34
CA ALA A 445 2.24 -15.94 0.21
C ALA A 445 3.74 -16.18 0.37
N TYR A 446 4.57 -15.35 -0.28
CA TYR A 446 6.02 -15.42 -0.11
C TYR A 446 6.45 -15.15 1.35
N ALA A 447 5.89 -14.14 2.00
CA ALA A 447 6.16 -13.86 3.40
C ALA A 447 5.75 -15.02 4.33
N ALA A 448 4.60 -15.65 4.08
CA ALA A 448 4.11 -16.80 4.84
C ALA A 448 5.04 -18.00 4.70
N GLU A 449 5.42 -18.38 3.47
CA GLU A 449 6.41 -19.45 3.20
C GLU A 449 7.73 -19.15 3.92
N ARG A 450 8.19 -17.89 3.86
CA ARG A 450 9.41 -17.47 4.58
C ARG A 450 9.26 -17.54 6.10
N ALA A 451 8.09 -17.22 6.65
CA ALA A 451 7.80 -17.34 8.08
C ALA A 451 7.85 -18.80 8.51
N GLU A 452 7.26 -19.70 7.72
CA GLU A 452 7.25 -21.14 7.98
C GLU A 452 8.66 -21.73 8.05
N LEU A 453 9.52 -21.34 7.11
CA LEU A 453 10.89 -21.83 6.99
C LEU A 453 11.87 -21.21 8.01
N THR A 454 11.58 -20.01 8.53
CA THR A 454 12.57 -19.22 9.28
C THR A 454 12.19 -19.02 10.75
N ASP A 455 10.91 -18.78 11.06
CA ASP A 455 10.45 -18.46 12.41
C ASP A 455 9.91 -19.72 13.09
N PRO A 456 10.22 -20.02 14.36
CA PRO A 456 9.60 -21.14 15.07
C PRO A 456 8.07 -21.00 15.16
N GLU A 457 7.34 -22.11 15.11
CA GLU A 457 5.87 -22.12 15.22
C GLU A 457 5.35 -21.36 16.48
N PRO A 458 5.94 -21.51 17.69
CA PRO A 458 5.50 -20.75 18.85
C PRO A 458 5.57 -19.22 18.68
N ASP A 459 6.57 -18.72 17.94
CA ASP A 459 6.73 -17.28 17.70
C ASP A 459 5.68 -16.75 16.71
N ARG A 460 5.35 -17.54 15.68
CA ARG A 460 4.28 -17.24 14.72
C ARG A 460 2.92 -17.22 15.41
N GLN A 461 2.63 -18.23 16.23
CA GLN A 461 1.41 -18.29 17.03
C GLN A 461 1.31 -17.13 18.01
N ALA A 462 2.40 -16.78 18.70
CA ALA A 462 2.42 -15.63 19.59
C ALA A 462 2.12 -14.30 18.84
N ALA A 463 2.60 -14.15 17.59
CA ALA A 463 2.28 -12.99 16.77
C ALA A 463 0.80 -12.92 16.38
N LEU A 464 0.24 -14.02 15.89
CA LEU A 464 -1.19 -14.10 15.57
C LEU A 464 -2.07 -13.89 16.80
N HIS A 465 -1.70 -14.46 17.95
CA HIS A 465 -2.42 -14.25 19.20
C HIS A 465 -2.38 -12.78 19.64
N ARG A 466 -1.24 -12.08 19.51
CA ARG A 466 -1.20 -10.62 19.76
C ARG A 466 -2.12 -9.84 18.81
N LEU A 467 -2.20 -10.22 17.55
CA LEU A 467 -3.11 -9.58 16.59
C LEU A 467 -4.59 -9.82 16.94
N VAL A 468 -4.96 -11.06 17.22
CA VAL A 468 -6.33 -11.41 17.65
C VAL A 468 -6.68 -10.71 18.96
N SER A 469 -5.76 -10.68 19.93
CA SER A 469 -5.93 -9.94 21.19
C SER A 469 -6.12 -8.44 20.95
N HIS A 470 -5.34 -7.84 20.04
CA HIS A 470 -5.51 -6.43 19.67
C HIS A 470 -6.93 -6.13 19.16
N TYR A 471 -7.42 -6.90 18.20
CA TYR A 471 -8.76 -6.70 17.66
C TYR A 471 -9.85 -7.03 18.68
N LEU A 472 -9.72 -8.11 19.46
CA LEU A 472 -10.67 -8.46 20.52
C LEU A 472 -10.85 -7.31 21.53
N HIS A 473 -9.76 -6.78 22.07
CA HIS A 473 -9.84 -5.72 23.06
C HIS A 473 -10.29 -4.38 22.46
N THR A 474 -9.87 -4.07 21.24
CA THR A 474 -10.26 -2.84 20.56
C THR A 474 -11.74 -2.86 20.19
N THR A 475 -12.22 -3.97 19.62
CA THR A 475 -13.65 -4.17 19.32
C THR A 475 -14.49 -4.19 20.59
N SER A 476 -14.01 -4.77 21.69
CA SER A 476 -14.75 -4.71 22.96
C SER A 476 -14.92 -3.29 23.48
N ARG A 477 -13.91 -2.41 23.31
CA ARG A 477 -14.03 -0.99 23.65
C ARG A 477 -15.00 -0.26 22.73
N ALA A 478 -14.95 -0.54 21.42
CA ALA A 478 -15.89 0.00 20.45
C ALA A 478 -17.33 -0.45 20.76
N ALA A 479 -17.54 -1.73 21.03
CA ALA A 479 -18.84 -2.32 21.35
C ALA A 479 -19.47 -1.66 22.59
N ARG A 480 -18.69 -1.34 23.63
CA ARG A 480 -19.18 -0.60 24.81
C ARG A 480 -19.60 0.84 24.52
N LEU A 481 -19.04 1.47 23.49
CA LEU A 481 -19.46 2.81 23.07
C LEU A 481 -20.68 2.74 22.16
N VAL A 482 -20.75 1.72 21.31
CA VAL A 482 -21.87 1.47 20.39
C VAL A 482 -23.12 1.01 21.15
N ASN A 483 -22.95 0.16 22.17
CA ASN A 483 -24.01 -0.25 23.09
C ASN A 483 -23.50 -0.27 24.54
N PRO A 484 -23.61 0.85 25.27
CA PRO A 484 -23.18 0.95 26.67
C PRO A 484 -23.89 0.01 27.64
N HIS A 485 -25.06 -0.49 27.24
CA HIS A 485 -25.91 -1.34 28.07
C HIS A 485 -25.67 -2.83 27.83
N GLN A 486 -24.84 -3.18 26.84
CA GLN A 486 -24.43 -4.56 26.62
C GLN A 486 -23.55 -4.99 27.79
N GLU A 487 -23.84 -6.17 28.34
CA GLU A 487 -22.97 -6.75 29.36
C GLU A 487 -21.54 -6.89 28.79
N PRO A 488 -20.51 -6.38 29.48
CA PRO A 488 -19.14 -6.49 29.02
C PRO A 488 -18.76 -7.94 28.73
N ALA A 489 -18.06 -8.16 27.62
CA ALA A 489 -17.41 -9.44 27.39
C ALA A 489 -16.43 -9.72 28.54
N ASP A 490 -16.43 -10.95 29.06
CA ASP A 490 -15.45 -11.39 30.03
C ASP A 490 -14.11 -11.62 29.33
N LEU A 491 -13.25 -10.60 29.44
CA LEU A 491 -11.96 -10.54 28.76
C LEU A 491 -10.82 -10.60 29.78
N THR A 492 -9.84 -11.44 29.49
CA THR A 492 -8.54 -11.42 30.16
C THR A 492 -7.77 -10.14 29.82
N ARG A 493 -6.60 -9.92 30.45
CA ARG A 493 -5.76 -8.76 30.08
C ARG A 493 -5.21 -8.94 28.66
N PRO A 494 -5.01 -7.84 27.91
CA PRO A 494 -4.34 -7.89 26.61
C PRO A 494 -2.98 -8.58 26.71
N MET A 495 -2.64 -9.33 25.66
CA MET A 495 -1.34 -9.99 25.54
C MET A 495 -0.19 -8.97 25.66
N PRO A 496 0.98 -9.36 26.21
CA PRO A 496 2.14 -8.49 26.26
C PRO A 496 2.51 -7.91 24.88
N GLY A 497 2.74 -6.60 24.83
CA GLY A 497 3.03 -5.87 23.58
C GLY A 497 1.80 -5.44 22.78
N VAL A 498 0.59 -5.79 23.22
CA VAL A 498 -0.66 -5.31 22.63
C VAL A 498 -1.08 -3.99 23.27
N VAL A 499 -1.38 -3.01 22.43
CA VAL A 499 -1.96 -1.73 22.85
C VAL A 499 -3.28 -1.56 22.10
N PRO A 500 -4.42 -1.89 22.73
CA PRO A 500 -5.74 -1.68 22.13
C PRO A 500 -5.96 -0.20 21.83
N GLU A 501 -6.84 0.12 20.88
CA GLU A 501 -7.16 1.51 20.56
C GLU A 501 -8.18 2.08 21.55
N ASP A 502 -8.19 3.40 21.67
CA ASP A 502 -9.15 4.17 22.47
C ASP A 502 -9.91 5.11 21.53
N PHE A 503 -11.19 5.32 21.81
CA PHE A 503 -12.07 6.13 20.98
C PHE A 503 -12.60 7.31 21.79
N SER A 504 -12.76 8.46 21.13
CA SER A 504 -13.27 9.68 21.76
C SER A 504 -14.79 9.67 21.97
N GLY A 505 -15.51 8.70 21.42
CA GLY A 505 -16.97 8.59 21.51
C GLY A 505 -17.56 7.61 20.50
N TYR A 506 -18.89 7.59 20.42
CA TYR A 506 -19.68 6.71 19.55
C TYR A 506 -19.26 6.78 18.07
N ASP A 507 -19.25 7.98 17.47
CA ASP A 507 -18.95 8.15 16.04
C ASP A 507 -17.57 7.63 15.65
N ALA A 508 -16.57 7.86 16.51
CA ALA A 508 -15.21 7.38 16.29
C ALA A 508 -15.12 5.84 16.35
N ALA A 509 -15.87 5.21 17.24
CA ALA A 509 -15.94 3.75 17.35
C ALA A 509 -16.64 3.13 16.13
N VAL A 510 -17.78 3.69 15.70
CA VAL A 510 -18.52 3.25 14.51
C VAL A 510 -17.67 3.38 13.24
N ALA A 511 -17.00 4.52 13.06
CA ALA A 511 -16.13 4.76 11.91
C ALA A 511 -14.93 3.80 11.87
N TRP A 512 -14.34 3.48 13.02
CA TRP A 512 -13.27 2.48 13.11
C TRP A 512 -13.78 1.07 12.78
N CYS A 513 -14.93 0.66 13.34
CA CYS A 513 -15.52 -0.64 13.05
C CYS A 513 -15.83 -0.81 11.56
N GLU A 514 -16.35 0.24 10.91
CA GLU A 514 -16.61 0.24 9.47
C GLU A 514 -15.32 0.10 8.66
N ALA A 515 -14.29 0.88 9.02
CA ALA A 515 -12.99 0.81 8.36
C ALA A 515 -12.30 -0.56 8.56
N GLU A 516 -12.46 -1.20 9.70
CA GLU A 516 -11.84 -2.51 10.01
C GLU A 516 -12.77 -3.70 9.70
N ARG A 517 -13.99 -3.50 9.19
CA ARG A 517 -15.01 -4.56 9.06
C ARG A 517 -14.48 -5.84 8.42
N ALA A 518 -13.85 -5.72 7.24
CA ALA A 518 -13.31 -6.86 6.51
C ALA A 518 -12.19 -7.57 7.29
N VAL A 519 -11.35 -6.81 8.00
CA VAL A 519 -10.23 -7.32 8.80
C VAL A 519 -10.74 -8.01 10.08
N LEU A 520 -11.78 -7.47 10.72
CA LEU A 520 -12.42 -8.05 11.90
C LEU A 520 -13.04 -9.41 11.58
N ILE A 521 -13.76 -9.51 10.47
CA ILE A 521 -14.35 -10.78 9.99
C ILE A 521 -13.25 -11.79 9.68
N GLY A 522 -12.20 -11.36 8.95
CA GLY A 522 -11.03 -12.21 8.65
C GLY A 522 -10.30 -12.68 9.91
N THR A 523 -10.25 -11.84 10.95
CA THR A 523 -9.61 -12.16 12.24
C THR A 523 -10.39 -13.21 13.01
N VAL A 524 -11.73 -13.19 13.00
CA VAL A 524 -12.55 -14.26 13.60
C VAL A 524 -12.23 -15.59 12.90
N ALA A 525 -12.25 -15.62 11.57
CA ALA A 525 -11.92 -16.82 10.80
C ALA A 525 -10.48 -17.30 11.06
N GLN A 526 -9.52 -16.37 11.17
CA GLN A 526 -8.13 -16.67 11.53
C GLN A 526 -8.05 -17.34 12.90
N ALA A 527 -8.74 -16.78 13.91
CA ALA A 527 -8.72 -17.29 15.28
C ALA A 527 -9.22 -18.74 15.34
N VAL A 528 -10.31 -19.06 14.63
CA VAL A 528 -10.81 -20.45 14.52
C VAL A 528 -9.77 -21.37 13.87
N ARG A 529 -9.20 -20.95 12.74
CA ARG A 529 -8.22 -21.75 11.99
C ARG A 529 -6.96 -22.09 12.80
N VAL A 530 -6.49 -21.16 13.63
CA VAL A 530 -5.27 -21.37 14.45
C VAL A 530 -5.55 -21.87 15.87
N GLY A 531 -6.80 -22.24 16.17
CA GLY A 531 -7.18 -22.82 17.47
C GLY A 531 -7.30 -21.83 18.62
N LEU A 532 -7.35 -20.52 18.35
CA LEU A 532 -7.66 -19.47 19.34
C LEU A 532 -9.18 -19.35 19.53
N PHE A 533 -9.80 -20.46 19.91
CA PHE A 533 -11.25 -20.59 19.90
C PHE A 533 -11.93 -19.65 20.90
N ALA A 534 -11.34 -19.45 22.09
CA ALA A 534 -11.90 -18.60 23.12
C ALA A 534 -11.92 -17.12 22.69
N GLU A 535 -10.85 -16.65 22.07
CA GLU A 535 -10.76 -15.31 21.52
C GLU A 535 -11.67 -15.14 20.30
N GLY A 536 -11.77 -16.17 19.45
CA GLY A 536 -12.61 -16.18 18.26
C GLY A 536 -14.09 -15.96 18.58
N TRP A 537 -14.67 -16.74 19.49
CA TRP A 537 -16.09 -16.58 19.85
C TRP A 537 -16.35 -15.28 20.62
N ARG A 538 -15.41 -14.84 21.47
CA ARG A 538 -15.53 -13.55 22.18
C ARG A 538 -15.48 -12.36 21.23
N LEU A 539 -14.62 -12.41 20.21
CA LEU A 539 -14.55 -11.37 19.18
C LEU A 539 -15.86 -11.35 18.37
N ALA A 540 -16.37 -12.52 17.98
CA ALA A 540 -17.67 -12.63 17.32
C ALA A 540 -18.80 -12.01 18.16
N ARG A 541 -18.84 -12.28 19.48
CA ARG A 541 -19.80 -11.65 20.39
C ARG A 541 -19.69 -10.12 20.40
N CYS A 542 -18.47 -9.57 20.43
CA CYS A 542 -18.28 -8.11 20.45
C CYS A 542 -18.73 -7.44 19.15
N LEU A 543 -18.77 -8.17 18.03
CA LEU A 543 -19.21 -7.65 16.74
C LEU A 543 -20.74 -7.61 16.58
N THR A 544 -21.50 -8.25 17.47
CA THR A 544 -22.96 -8.40 17.33
C THR A 544 -23.69 -7.08 17.16
N ASP A 545 -23.55 -6.17 18.12
CA ASP A 545 -24.32 -4.93 18.12
C ASP A 545 -23.76 -3.92 17.10
N VAL A 546 -22.46 -4.01 16.83
CA VAL A 546 -21.78 -3.18 15.83
C VAL A 546 -22.32 -3.49 14.43
N LEU A 547 -22.35 -4.75 14.03
CA LEU A 547 -22.82 -5.16 12.71
C LEU A 547 -24.35 -5.02 12.60
N ASP A 548 -25.10 -5.28 13.68
CA ASP A 548 -26.56 -5.13 13.67
C ASP A 548 -27.01 -3.69 13.46
N ARG A 549 -26.47 -2.74 14.25
CA ARG A 549 -26.81 -1.30 14.16
C ARG A 549 -26.41 -0.67 12.82
N GLN A 550 -25.41 -1.23 12.15
CA GLN A 550 -24.98 -0.79 10.81
C GLN A 550 -25.76 -1.46 9.67
N GLY A 551 -26.64 -2.42 9.97
CA GLY A 551 -27.40 -3.16 8.95
C GLY A 551 -26.60 -4.24 8.21
N HIS A 552 -25.41 -4.60 8.69
CA HIS A 552 -24.53 -5.61 8.07
C HIS A 552 -24.93 -7.04 8.46
N TRP A 553 -26.20 -7.40 8.29
CA TRP A 553 -26.77 -8.66 8.83
C TRP A 553 -26.20 -9.93 8.20
N HIS A 554 -25.77 -9.89 6.94
CA HIS A 554 -25.09 -11.02 6.28
C HIS A 554 -23.69 -11.26 6.86
N ASP A 555 -22.96 -10.18 7.16
CA ASP A 555 -21.66 -10.28 7.84
C ASP A 555 -21.84 -10.78 9.27
N GLN A 556 -22.88 -10.32 9.95
CA GLN A 556 -23.25 -10.82 11.27
C GLN A 556 -23.56 -12.32 11.24
N LEU A 557 -24.36 -12.81 10.29
CA LEU A 557 -24.62 -14.24 10.11
C LEU A 557 -23.31 -15.04 9.98
N ARG A 558 -22.38 -14.56 9.14
CA ARG A 558 -21.08 -15.21 8.92
C ARG A 558 -20.21 -15.22 10.18
N VAL A 559 -20.11 -14.10 10.87
CA VAL A 559 -19.29 -13.96 12.09
C VAL A 559 -19.84 -14.81 13.23
N GLN A 560 -21.15 -14.82 13.45
CA GLN A 560 -21.76 -15.62 14.52
C GLN A 560 -21.68 -17.13 14.24
N THR A 561 -21.74 -17.53 12.96
CA THR A 561 -21.48 -18.92 12.56
C THR A 561 -20.08 -19.37 12.96
N LEU A 562 -19.05 -18.57 12.64
CA LEU A 562 -17.66 -18.85 13.03
C LEU A 562 -17.48 -18.82 14.56
N GLY A 563 -18.14 -17.89 15.25
CA GLY A 563 -18.10 -17.81 16.70
C GLY A 563 -18.72 -19.04 17.38
N LEU A 564 -19.85 -19.53 16.87
CA LEU A 564 -20.48 -20.75 17.36
C LEU A 564 -19.60 -21.98 17.06
N GLU A 565 -19.00 -22.08 15.88
CA GLU A 565 -18.03 -23.14 15.57
C GLU A 565 -16.85 -23.13 16.57
N ALA A 566 -16.29 -21.96 16.85
CA ALA A 566 -15.21 -21.82 17.81
C ALA A 566 -15.63 -22.30 19.21
N ALA A 567 -16.81 -21.91 19.68
CA ALA A 567 -17.35 -22.34 20.97
C ALA A 567 -17.63 -23.85 21.02
N ASP A 568 -18.16 -24.43 19.94
CA ASP A 568 -18.39 -25.87 19.81
C ASP A 568 -17.08 -26.66 19.84
N ARG A 569 -16.03 -26.17 19.16
CA ARG A 569 -14.68 -26.79 19.15
C ARG A 569 -13.97 -26.68 20.51
N LEU A 570 -14.19 -25.59 21.23
CA LEU A 570 -13.70 -25.41 22.60
C LEU A 570 -14.47 -26.24 23.63
N GLY A 571 -15.71 -26.62 23.32
CA GLY A 571 -16.63 -27.24 24.28
C GLY A 571 -17.07 -26.28 25.37
N ASP A 572 -17.21 -24.99 25.06
CA ASP A 572 -17.57 -23.92 26.00
C ASP A 572 -19.08 -23.63 25.95
N PRO A 573 -19.88 -24.05 26.95
CA PRO A 573 -21.33 -23.86 26.94
C PRO A 573 -21.74 -22.38 26.95
N LEU A 574 -20.92 -21.51 27.53
CA LEU A 574 -21.19 -20.07 27.55
C LEU A 574 -21.01 -19.49 26.15
N GLY A 575 -19.90 -19.84 25.48
CA GLY A 575 -19.66 -19.47 24.09
C GLY A 575 -20.77 -19.97 23.16
N GLN A 576 -21.23 -21.21 23.36
CA GLN A 576 -22.33 -21.81 22.59
C GLN A 576 -23.64 -21.03 22.75
N ALA A 577 -23.99 -20.66 23.99
CA ALA A 577 -25.19 -19.88 24.26
C ALA A 577 -25.16 -18.52 23.54
N HIS A 578 -24.02 -17.83 23.60
CA HIS A 578 -23.85 -16.54 22.90
C HIS A 578 -23.82 -16.68 21.38
N GLY A 579 -23.14 -17.69 20.84
CA GLY A 579 -23.10 -17.97 19.41
C GLY A 579 -24.50 -18.29 18.86
N CYS A 580 -25.26 -19.14 19.54
CA CYS A 580 -26.64 -19.44 19.16
C CYS A 580 -27.54 -18.21 19.21
N ARG A 581 -27.47 -17.40 20.28
CA ARG A 581 -28.22 -16.14 20.41
C ARG A 581 -27.89 -15.17 19.26
N GLY A 582 -26.61 -14.93 19.00
CA GLY A 582 -26.16 -14.01 17.96
C GLY A 582 -26.55 -14.47 16.55
N LEU A 583 -26.45 -15.78 16.28
CA LEU A 583 -26.83 -16.36 15.00
C LEU A 583 -28.34 -16.30 14.77
N ALA A 584 -29.14 -16.62 15.79
CA ALA A 584 -30.60 -16.50 15.75
C ALA A 584 -31.04 -15.05 15.48
N HIS A 585 -30.38 -14.08 16.12
CA HIS A 585 -30.63 -12.65 15.91
C HIS A 585 -30.38 -12.24 14.45
N ALA A 586 -29.25 -12.68 13.87
CA ALA A 586 -28.92 -12.43 12.47
C ALA A 586 -29.95 -13.04 11.50
N LEU A 587 -30.38 -14.28 11.76
CA LEU A 587 -31.39 -14.97 10.96
C LEU A 587 -32.75 -14.27 11.04
N THR A 588 -33.11 -13.75 12.23
CA THR A 588 -34.35 -12.98 12.44
C THR A 588 -34.34 -11.70 11.61
N ARG A 589 -33.23 -10.93 11.61
CA ARG A 589 -33.06 -9.75 10.75
C ARG A 589 -33.17 -10.06 9.25
N LEU A 590 -32.79 -11.27 8.84
CA LEU A 590 -32.88 -11.75 7.46
C LEU A 590 -34.23 -12.40 7.13
N GLY A 591 -35.21 -12.39 8.04
CA GLY A 591 -36.54 -12.97 7.85
C GLY A 591 -36.58 -14.51 7.88
N ARG A 592 -35.49 -15.15 8.32
CA ARG A 592 -35.35 -16.62 8.38
C ARG A 592 -35.79 -17.17 9.74
N PHE A 593 -37.05 -16.94 10.09
CA PHE A 593 -37.60 -17.23 11.42
C PHE A 593 -37.57 -18.72 11.79
N GLU A 594 -37.85 -19.61 10.83
CA GLU A 594 -37.85 -21.07 11.02
C GLU A 594 -36.46 -21.59 11.43
N ASP A 595 -35.39 -20.95 10.94
CA ASP A 595 -34.00 -21.29 11.29
C ASP A 595 -33.58 -20.65 12.63
N ALA A 596 -34.14 -19.49 12.99
CA ALA A 596 -33.78 -18.72 14.18
C ALA A 596 -34.35 -19.34 15.46
N GLU A 597 -35.60 -19.78 15.45
CA GLU A 597 -36.32 -20.27 16.63
C GLU A 597 -35.59 -21.44 17.35
N PRO A 598 -35.10 -22.50 16.67
CA PRO A 598 -34.36 -23.58 17.32
C PRO A 598 -33.07 -23.11 18.01
N LEU A 599 -32.41 -22.10 17.44
CA LEU A 599 -31.18 -21.53 17.98
C LEU A 599 -31.44 -20.70 19.24
N TYR A 600 -32.50 -19.89 19.27
CA TYR A 600 -32.92 -19.21 20.51
C TYR A 600 -33.24 -20.20 21.62
N ARG A 601 -33.98 -21.28 21.32
CA ARG A 601 -34.26 -22.33 22.30
C ARG A 601 -32.99 -23.03 22.80
N ARG A 602 -32.03 -23.29 21.92
CA ARG A 602 -30.72 -23.84 22.32
C ARG A 602 -29.97 -22.88 23.24
N ALA A 603 -29.97 -21.58 22.94
CA ALA A 603 -29.35 -20.57 23.81
C ALA A 603 -30.02 -20.49 25.20
N ILE A 604 -31.36 -20.52 25.25
CA ILE A 604 -32.14 -20.59 26.50
C ILE A 604 -31.73 -21.81 27.32
N ALA A 605 -31.72 -23.01 26.71
CA ALA A 605 -31.31 -24.24 27.40
C ALA A 605 -29.86 -24.20 27.92
N CYS A 606 -28.94 -23.61 27.14
CA CYS A 606 -27.56 -23.43 27.57
C CYS A 606 -27.45 -22.47 28.77
N PHE A 607 -28.07 -21.29 28.72
CA PHE A 607 -28.04 -20.36 29.86
C PHE A 607 -28.73 -20.93 31.10
N SER A 608 -29.82 -21.66 30.93
CA SER A 608 -30.52 -22.34 32.03
C SER A 608 -29.64 -23.38 32.72
N SER A 609 -28.95 -24.23 31.94
CA SER A 609 -28.04 -25.24 32.52
C SER A 609 -26.81 -24.65 33.21
N LEU A 610 -26.41 -23.42 32.85
CA LEU A 610 -25.37 -22.64 33.51
C LEU A 610 -25.88 -21.84 34.73
N GLY A 611 -27.20 -21.85 35.02
CA GLY A 611 -27.80 -21.04 36.08
C GLY A 611 -27.78 -19.53 35.82
N LEU A 612 -27.58 -19.11 34.56
CA LEU A 612 -27.49 -17.71 34.15
C LEU A 612 -28.87 -17.17 33.74
N LEU A 613 -29.81 -17.19 34.69
CA LEU A 613 -31.23 -16.89 34.44
C LEU A 613 -31.50 -15.48 33.89
N ALA A 614 -30.69 -14.47 34.28
CA ALA A 614 -30.81 -13.13 33.69
C ALA A 614 -30.44 -13.11 32.19
N ARG A 615 -29.48 -13.94 31.77
CA ARG A 615 -29.13 -14.08 30.35
C ARG A 615 -30.18 -14.91 29.60
N GLU A 616 -30.76 -15.92 30.24
CA GLU A 616 -31.93 -16.66 29.72
C GLU A 616 -33.08 -15.68 29.43
N ALA A 617 -33.43 -14.83 30.39
CA ALA A 617 -34.47 -13.81 30.23
C ALA A 617 -34.19 -12.84 29.09
N GLY A 618 -32.92 -12.46 28.88
CA GLY A 618 -32.52 -11.67 27.72
C GLY A 618 -32.79 -12.37 26.38
N VAL A 619 -32.56 -13.68 26.29
CA VAL A 619 -32.87 -14.45 25.07
C VAL A 619 -34.39 -14.60 24.87
N GLU A 620 -35.17 -14.71 25.94
CA GLU A 620 -36.64 -14.72 25.86
C GLU A 620 -37.18 -13.40 25.26
N LEU A 621 -36.57 -12.25 25.58
CA LEU A 621 -36.92 -10.99 24.94
C LEU A 621 -36.55 -10.96 23.45
N ASP A 622 -35.37 -11.49 23.08
CA ASP A 622 -34.99 -11.58 21.66
C ASP A 622 -35.93 -12.52 20.87
N LEU A 623 -36.37 -13.61 21.49
CA LEU A 623 -37.35 -14.53 20.91
C LEU A 623 -38.73 -13.88 20.82
N ALA A 624 -39.11 -13.03 21.77
CA ALA A 624 -40.33 -12.23 21.69
C ALA A 624 -40.30 -11.30 20.45
N TRP A 625 -39.18 -10.61 20.24
CA TRP A 625 -38.97 -9.77 19.06
C TRP A 625 -38.99 -10.59 17.76
N MET A 626 -38.43 -11.80 17.74
CA MET A 626 -38.55 -12.67 16.56
C MET A 626 -40.02 -13.00 16.21
N TRP A 627 -40.87 -13.25 17.22
CA TRP A 627 -42.30 -13.51 16.97
C TRP A 627 -43.06 -12.27 16.50
N GLU A 628 -42.64 -11.08 16.92
CA GLU A 628 -43.14 -9.82 16.38
C GLU A 628 -42.88 -9.71 14.88
N GLU A 629 -41.62 -9.93 14.47
CA GLU A 629 -41.20 -9.87 13.06
C GLU A 629 -41.83 -10.99 12.21
N ASN A 630 -42.12 -12.14 12.81
CA ASN A 630 -42.76 -13.28 12.14
C ASN A 630 -44.28 -13.10 12.06
N ALA A 631 -44.73 -12.34 11.06
CA ALA A 631 -46.13 -12.14 10.72
C ALA A 631 -47.00 -11.57 11.88
N GLY A 632 -46.39 -10.88 12.84
CA GLY A 632 -47.11 -10.24 13.94
C GLY A 632 -47.74 -11.22 14.93
N ALA A 633 -47.03 -12.30 15.28
CA ALA A 633 -47.49 -13.30 16.24
C ALA A 633 -47.42 -12.78 17.70
N TYR A 634 -48.14 -11.69 18.00
CA TYR A 634 -48.02 -10.93 19.25
C TYR A 634 -48.40 -11.73 20.49
N ASP A 635 -49.30 -12.72 20.38
CA ASP A 635 -49.64 -13.61 21.49
C ASP A 635 -48.45 -14.48 21.92
N LEU A 636 -47.63 -14.93 20.97
CA LEU A 636 -46.40 -15.67 21.25
C LEU A 636 -45.35 -14.72 21.84
N ALA A 637 -45.17 -13.54 21.25
CA ALA A 637 -44.24 -12.53 21.76
C ALA A 637 -44.55 -12.13 23.21
N LEU A 638 -45.82 -11.87 23.53
CA LEU A 638 -46.29 -11.53 24.86
C LEU A 638 -46.02 -12.65 25.88
N ARG A 639 -46.14 -13.92 25.49
CA ARG A 639 -45.79 -15.05 26.37
C ARG A 639 -44.31 -15.04 26.73
N GLN A 640 -43.43 -14.81 25.75
CA GLN A 640 -41.98 -14.77 26.00
C GLN A 640 -41.56 -13.54 26.80
N ALA A 641 -42.16 -12.37 26.54
CA ALA A 641 -41.93 -11.18 27.35
C ALA A 641 -42.34 -11.37 28.82
N ARG A 642 -43.45 -12.07 29.08
CA ARG A 642 -43.86 -12.44 30.46
C ARG A 642 -42.90 -13.43 31.10
N ARG A 643 -42.42 -14.42 30.35
CA ARG A 643 -41.40 -15.36 30.84
C ARG A 643 -40.12 -14.64 31.25
N ALA A 644 -39.65 -13.70 30.43
CA ALA A 644 -38.50 -12.85 30.76
C ALA A 644 -38.75 -12.02 32.04
N LEU A 645 -39.95 -11.46 32.20
CA LEU A 645 -40.34 -10.69 33.39
C LEU A 645 -40.27 -11.55 34.66
N ASP A 646 -40.76 -12.79 34.62
CA ASP A 646 -40.70 -13.71 35.75
C ASP A 646 -39.25 -14.02 36.13
N LEU A 647 -38.39 -14.33 35.14
CA LEU A 647 -36.97 -14.64 35.35
C LEU A 647 -36.17 -13.45 35.90
N TYR A 648 -36.37 -12.24 35.38
CA TYR A 648 -35.72 -11.05 35.93
C TYR A 648 -36.22 -10.71 37.34
N THR A 649 -37.48 -10.99 37.64
CA THR A 649 -38.03 -10.84 38.99
C THR A 649 -37.42 -11.85 39.96
N GLU A 650 -37.25 -13.11 39.55
CA GLU A 650 -36.62 -14.16 40.35
C GLU A 650 -35.15 -13.86 40.67
N THR A 651 -34.42 -13.32 39.69
CA THR A 651 -33.01 -12.96 39.84
C THR A 651 -32.77 -11.64 40.57
N GLY A 652 -33.82 -10.83 40.77
CA GLY A 652 -33.71 -9.49 41.35
C GLY A 652 -33.04 -8.46 40.44
N ASP A 653 -32.96 -8.72 39.13
CA ASP A 653 -32.43 -7.77 38.15
C ASP A 653 -33.48 -6.70 37.82
N GLU A 654 -33.38 -5.57 38.50
CA GLU A 654 -34.31 -4.45 38.40
C GLU A 654 -34.31 -3.77 37.02
N VAL A 655 -33.15 -3.71 36.34
CA VAL A 655 -33.05 -3.14 34.99
C VAL A 655 -33.70 -4.09 33.98
N GLY A 656 -33.38 -5.38 34.06
CA GLY A 656 -34.01 -6.43 33.25
C GLY A 656 -35.52 -6.49 33.47
N ARG A 657 -35.99 -6.36 34.72
CA ARG A 657 -37.42 -6.32 35.06
C ARG A 657 -38.12 -5.16 34.38
N ALA A 658 -37.51 -3.96 34.38
CA ALA A 658 -38.08 -2.81 33.70
C ALA A 658 -38.13 -2.98 32.17
N ARG A 659 -37.07 -3.54 31.56
CA ARG A 659 -37.07 -3.90 30.12
C ARG A 659 -38.18 -4.88 29.77
N ALA A 660 -38.36 -5.94 30.56
CA ALA A 660 -39.40 -6.92 30.34
C ALA A 660 -40.81 -6.35 30.55
N LEU A 661 -41.01 -5.45 31.53
CA LEU A 661 -42.26 -4.72 31.69
C LEU A 661 -42.58 -3.86 30.45
N ASN A 662 -41.58 -3.16 29.90
CA ASN A 662 -41.75 -2.40 28.67
C ASN A 662 -42.10 -3.32 27.49
N ALA A 663 -41.40 -4.44 27.32
CA ALA A 663 -41.69 -5.41 26.26
C ALA A 663 -43.11 -6.01 26.39
N VAL A 664 -43.55 -6.33 27.61
CA VAL A 664 -44.94 -6.76 27.86
C VAL A 664 -45.92 -5.67 27.43
N GLY A 665 -45.68 -4.40 27.78
CA GLY A 665 -46.54 -3.30 27.38
C GLY A 665 -46.53 -3.05 25.86
N TRP A 666 -45.37 -3.18 25.21
CA TRP A 666 -45.24 -3.12 23.76
C TRP A 666 -46.11 -4.18 23.06
N TYR A 667 -45.99 -5.44 23.47
CA TYR A 667 -46.78 -6.52 22.86
C TYR A 667 -48.26 -6.48 23.22
N GLN A 668 -48.63 -5.92 24.38
CA GLN A 668 -50.03 -5.61 24.68
C GLN A 668 -50.58 -4.51 23.78
N THR A 669 -49.78 -3.50 23.45
CA THR A 669 -50.17 -2.44 22.50
C THR A 669 -50.44 -3.03 21.12
N LEU A 670 -49.52 -3.86 20.62
CA LEU A 670 -49.66 -4.52 19.32
C LEU A 670 -50.83 -5.53 19.28
N GLY A 671 -51.13 -6.17 20.42
CA GLY A 671 -52.28 -7.05 20.60
C GLY A 671 -53.62 -6.35 20.86
N GLY A 672 -53.64 -5.02 20.98
CA GLY A 672 -54.87 -4.21 21.17
C GLY A 672 -55.27 -3.91 22.63
N ASP A 673 -54.54 -4.39 23.62
CA ASP A 673 -54.77 -4.11 25.05
C ASP A 673 -53.99 -2.86 25.50
N HIS A 674 -54.36 -1.71 24.92
CA HIS A 674 -53.63 -0.45 25.09
C HIS A 674 -53.66 0.08 26.53
N GLU A 675 -54.72 -0.18 27.31
CA GLU A 675 -54.79 0.26 28.71
C GLU A 675 -53.85 -0.55 29.61
N ALA A 676 -53.76 -1.86 29.42
CA ALA A 676 -52.77 -2.66 30.15
C ALA A 676 -51.34 -2.32 29.74
N ALA A 677 -51.14 -2.00 28.45
CA ALA A 677 -49.86 -1.54 27.96
C ALA A 677 -49.38 -0.28 28.68
N LEU A 678 -50.22 0.77 28.78
CA LEU A 678 -49.88 2.00 29.50
C LEU A 678 -49.45 1.71 30.94
N ARG A 679 -50.20 0.88 31.68
CA ARG A 679 -49.86 0.54 33.07
C ARG A 679 -48.49 -0.13 33.20
N ASN A 680 -48.14 -1.05 32.28
CA ASN A 680 -46.86 -1.75 32.33
C ASN A 680 -45.70 -0.84 31.89
N CYS A 681 -45.89 -0.05 30.84
CA CYS A 681 -44.88 0.90 30.38
C CYS A 681 -44.64 2.03 31.40
N GLU A 682 -45.66 2.54 32.07
CA GLU A 682 -45.51 3.54 33.15
C GLU A 682 -44.71 2.99 34.33
N ARG A 683 -44.95 1.73 34.72
CA ARG A 683 -44.16 1.05 35.75
C ARG A 683 -42.71 0.86 35.31
N ALA A 684 -42.48 0.45 34.07
CA ALA A 684 -41.13 0.35 33.50
C ALA A 684 -40.44 1.72 33.53
N LEU A 685 -41.10 2.79 33.07
CA LEU A 685 -40.56 4.15 33.02
C LEU A 685 -40.17 4.66 34.41
N ALA A 686 -41.02 4.44 35.42
CA ALA A 686 -40.74 4.83 36.79
C ALA A 686 -39.50 4.12 37.35
N LEU A 687 -39.35 2.81 37.07
CA LEU A 687 -38.16 2.06 37.46
C LEU A 687 -36.91 2.58 36.75
N LEU A 688 -36.96 2.76 35.43
CA LEU A 688 -35.80 3.18 34.63
C LEU A 688 -35.29 4.58 35.00
N ARG A 689 -36.20 5.50 35.31
CA ARG A 689 -35.83 6.83 35.84
C ARG A 689 -35.19 6.75 37.22
N THR A 690 -35.66 5.84 38.07
CA THR A 690 -35.07 5.63 39.40
C THR A 690 -33.68 5.00 39.31
N LEU A 691 -33.48 4.14 38.32
CA LEU A 691 -32.21 3.42 38.06
C LEU A 691 -31.23 4.20 37.18
N ASP A 692 -31.62 5.38 36.68
CA ASP A 692 -30.85 6.23 35.75
C ASP A 692 -30.36 5.46 34.51
N VAL A 693 -31.29 4.78 33.82
CA VAL A 693 -31.03 4.03 32.58
C VAL A 693 -31.67 4.74 31.39
N PRO A 694 -31.07 5.83 30.87
CA PRO A 694 -31.72 6.74 29.93
C PRO A 694 -32.07 6.10 28.59
N HIS A 695 -31.28 5.15 28.10
CA HIS A 695 -31.55 4.49 26.82
C HIS A 695 -32.83 3.66 26.86
N ASP A 696 -33.03 2.88 27.93
CA ASP A 696 -34.24 2.10 28.12
C ASP A 696 -35.44 2.99 28.47
N GLU A 697 -35.22 4.12 29.15
CA GLU A 697 -36.23 5.17 29.33
C GLU A 697 -36.76 5.65 27.96
N ALA A 698 -35.87 5.91 27.00
CA ALA A 698 -36.25 6.38 25.68
C ALA A 698 -37.10 5.36 24.91
N TYR A 699 -36.79 4.06 24.98
CA TYR A 699 -37.65 3.01 24.40
C TYR A 699 -39.00 2.91 25.07
N THR A 700 -39.03 3.11 26.38
CA THR A 700 -40.29 3.05 27.14
C THR A 700 -41.18 4.24 26.80
N LEU A 701 -40.59 5.43 26.60
CA LEU A 701 -41.28 6.61 26.08
C LEU A 701 -41.81 6.39 24.66
N GLU A 702 -41.06 5.74 23.77
CA GLU A 702 -41.58 5.35 22.45
C GLU A 702 -42.82 4.43 22.59
N SER A 703 -42.72 3.42 23.45
CA SER A 703 -43.79 2.44 23.66
C SER A 703 -45.06 3.10 24.24
N LEU A 704 -44.90 4.04 25.18
CA LEU A 704 -46.00 4.88 25.69
C LEU A 704 -46.59 5.75 24.60
N GLY A 705 -45.74 6.38 23.77
CA GLY A 705 -46.18 7.18 22.63
C GLY A 705 -47.06 6.38 21.68
N HIS A 706 -46.63 5.16 21.36
CA HIS A 706 -47.37 4.25 20.49
C HIS A 706 -48.70 3.80 21.12
N ALA A 707 -48.72 3.45 22.41
CA ALA A 707 -49.96 3.11 23.11
C ALA A 707 -50.96 4.28 23.13
N HIS A 708 -50.49 5.51 23.37
CA HIS A 708 -51.32 6.71 23.30
C HIS A 708 -51.85 6.99 21.89
N GLN A 709 -51.05 6.75 20.86
CA GLN A 709 -51.46 6.91 19.46
C GLN A 709 -52.65 5.99 19.12
N HIS A 710 -52.58 4.70 19.47
CA HIS A 710 -53.69 3.76 19.24
C HIS A 710 -54.94 4.03 20.07
N LEU A 711 -54.81 4.74 21.20
CA LEU A 711 -55.94 5.25 21.99
C LEU A 711 -56.51 6.57 21.45
N GLY A 712 -55.93 7.16 20.39
CA GLY A 712 -56.32 8.46 19.84
C GLY A 712 -55.87 9.66 20.68
N HIS A 713 -55.01 9.45 21.68
CA HIS A 713 -54.43 10.50 22.52
C HIS A 713 -53.21 11.14 21.84
N PHE A 714 -53.40 11.73 20.65
CA PHE A 714 -52.31 12.19 19.78
C PHE A 714 -51.36 13.22 20.44
N ALA A 715 -51.88 14.09 21.32
CA ALA A 715 -51.04 15.06 22.04
C ALA A 715 -50.04 14.36 22.99
N SER A 716 -50.53 13.42 23.80
CA SER A 716 -49.71 12.61 24.70
C SER A 716 -48.75 11.70 23.93
N ALA A 717 -49.16 11.18 22.77
CA ALA A 717 -48.27 10.43 21.88
C ALA A 717 -47.08 11.28 21.41
N ALA A 718 -47.35 12.49 20.92
CA ALA A 718 -46.32 13.41 20.46
C ALA A 718 -45.38 13.87 21.59
N GLU A 719 -45.90 14.10 22.80
CA GLU A 719 -45.09 14.43 23.98
C GLU A 719 -44.10 13.31 24.32
N ASN A 720 -44.58 12.06 24.37
CA ASN A 720 -43.74 10.90 24.67
C ASN A 720 -42.68 10.67 23.58
N TYR A 721 -43.05 10.77 22.29
CA TYR A 721 -42.08 10.67 21.20
C TYR A 721 -41.03 11.78 21.24
N ARG A 722 -41.40 13.04 21.50
CA ARG A 722 -40.42 14.13 21.64
C ARG A 722 -39.51 13.95 22.86
N ALA A 723 -40.03 13.42 23.96
CA ALA A 723 -39.22 13.09 25.13
C ALA A 723 -38.20 11.99 24.80
N SER A 724 -38.63 10.92 24.12
CA SER A 724 -37.75 9.86 23.61
C SER A 724 -36.67 10.41 22.67
N LEU A 725 -37.06 11.25 21.71
CA LEU A 725 -36.15 11.92 20.76
C LEU A 725 -35.08 12.74 21.50
N SER A 726 -35.50 13.52 22.50
CA SER A 726 -34.57 14.33 23.30
C SER A 726 -33.54 13.46 24.05
N VAL A 727 -33.93 12.28 24.51
CA VAL A 727 -33.01 11.35 25.18
C VAL A 727 -32.02 10.76 24.19
N PHE A 728 -32.48 10.19 23.06
CA PHE A 728 -31.58 9.62 22.04
C PHE A 728 -30.63 10.65 21.45
N HIS A 729 -31.10 11.89 21.25
CA HIS A 729 -30.26 13.00 20.81
C HIS A 729 -29.13 13.30 21.81
N ARG A 730 -29.42 13.31 23.13
CA ARG A 730 -28.39 13.50 24.17
C ARG A 730 -27.41 12.33 24.24
N LEU A 731 -27.87 11.12 23.94
CA LEU A 731 -27.03 9.92 23.91
C LEU A 731 -26.20 9.82 22.62
N GLY A 732 -26.52 10.61 21.59
CA GLY A 732 -25.88 10.54 20.28
C GLY A 732 -26.28 9.30 19.46
N ASP A 733 -27.44 8.71 19.75
CA ASP A 733 -27.92 7.52 19.04
C ASP A 733 -28.72 7.92 17.79
N SER A 734 -28.00 8.27 16.73
CA SER A 734 -28.58 8.75 15.45
C SER A 734 -29.54 7.76 14.79
N LEU A 735 -29.36 6.45 15.00
CA LEU A 735 -30.23 5.42 14.43
C LEU A 735 -31.60 5.43 15.11
N TYR A 736 -31.62 5.44 16.44
CA TYR A 736 -32.88 5.50 17.18
C TYR A 736 -33.52 6.89 17.10
N GLU A 737 -32.74 7.97 17.02
CA GLU A 737 -33.24 9.31 16.71
C GLU A 737 -34.01 9.31 15.38
N ALA A 738 -33.47 8.69 14.33
CA ALA A 738 -34.17 8.54 13.05
C ALA A 738 -35.44 7.70 13.17
N THR A 739 -35.43 6.64 13.98
CA THR A 739 -36.61 5.80 14.23
C THR A 739 -37.74 6.61 14.86
N ILE A 740 -37.43 7.45 15.86
CA ILE A 740 -38.44 8.31 16.51
C ILE A 740 -38.96 9.39 15.54
N HIS A 741 -38.12 9.94 14.68
CA HIS A 741 -38.57 10.82 13.60
C HIS A 741 -39.54 10.12 12.63
N ILE A 742 -39.31 8.84 12.31
CA ILE A 742 -40.27 8.04 11.52
C ILE A 742 -41.61 7.92 12.25
N ARG A 743 -41.59 7.59 13.55
CA ARG A 743 -42.80 7.48 14.39
C ARG A 743 -43.58 8.79 14.47
N LEU A 744 -42.89 9.92 14.68
CA LEU A 744 -43.51 11.25 14.66
C LEU A 744 -44.15 11.57 13.31
N GLY A 745 -43.48 11.21 12.20
CA GLY A 745 -44.06 11.38 10.88
C GLY A 745 -45.30 10.52 10.64
N ASP A 746 -45.29 9.26 11.08
CA ASP A 746 -46.44 8.36 11.01
C ASP A 746 -47.63 8.90 11.85
N LEU A 747 -47.35 9.41 13.06
CA LEU A 747 -48.33 10.09 13.92
C LEU A 747 -48.95 11.32 13.24
N HIS A 748 -48.13 12.14 12.57
CA HIS A 748 -48.62 13.31 11.84
C HIS A 748 -49.52 12.94 10.64
N ILE A 749 -49.25 11.82 9.97
CA ILE A 749 -50.13 11.30 8.91
C ILE A 749 -51.49 10.90 9.46
N GLU A 750 -51.54 10.20 10.59
CA GLU A 750 -52.80 9.84 11.26
C GLU A 750 -53.58 11.07 11.72
N GLY A 751 -52.88 12.11 12.16
CA GLY A 751 -53.44 13.43 12.48
C GLY A 751 -53.84 14.27 11.25
N GLY A 752 -53.55 13.81 10.03
CA GLY A 752 -53.88 14.52 8.78
C GLY A 752 -52.92 15.65 8.38
N ASP A 753 -51.80 15.83 9.09
CA ASP A 753 -50.79 16.85 8.81
C ASP A 753 -49.64 16.27 7.96
N THR A 754 -49.86 16.27 6.65
CA THR A 754 -48.88 15.74 5.69
C THR A 754 -47.60 16.58 5.61
N ALA A 755 -47.65 17.87 5.99
CA ALA A 755 -46.49 18.76 5.92
C ALA A 755 -45.50 18.44 7.03
N SER A 756 -45.98 18.39 8.28
CA SER A 756 -45.16 18.01 9.43
C SER A 756 -44.66 16.57 9.30
N ALA A 757 -45.46 15.66 8.76
CA ALA A 757 -45.01 14.29 8.49
C ALA A 757 -43.82 14.24 7.52
N ALA A 758 -43.87 15.02 6.44
CA ALA A 758 -42.77 15.09 5.49
C ALA A 758 -41.50 15.67 6.14
N GLU A 759 -41.62 16.71 6.97
CA GLU A 759 -40.47 17.30 7.68
C GLU A 759 -39.77 16.28 8.58
N GLU A 760 -40.52 15.54 9.38
CA GLU A 760 -39.95 14.52 10.28
C GLU A 760 -39.29 13.39 9.49
N TRP A 761 -39.88 12.93 8.40
CA TRP A 761 -39.26 11.91 7.53
C TRP A 761 -38.01 12.41 6.81
N HIS A 762 -37.91 13.69 6.45
CA HIS A 762 -36.65 14.26 5.94
C HIS A 762 -35.56 14.28 7.02
N ARG A 763 -35.89 14.60 8.27
CA ARG A 763 -34.93 14.52 9.40
C ARG A 763 -34.44 13.09 9.62
N ALA A 764 -35.34 12.10 9.55
CA ALA A 764 -34.94 10.70 9.59
C ALA A 764 -33.97 10.34 8.46
N LEU A 765 -34.19 10.81 7.22
CA LEU A 765 -33.25 10.59 6.12
C LEU A 765 -31.89 11.24 6.35
N MET A 766 -31.85 12.48 6.86
CA MET A 766 -30.61 13.18 7.16
C MET A 766 -29.71 12.41 8.14
N LEU A 767 -30.31 11.60 9.03
CA LEU A 767 -29.61 10.75 9.98
C LEU A 767 -29.24 9.37 9.39
N LEU A 768 -30.15 8.76 8.61
CA LEU A 768 -29.94 7.42 8.05
C LEU A 768 -29.00 7.38 6.83
N GLU A 769 -28.94 8.45 6.04
CA GLU A 769 -28.13 8.51 4.81
C GLU A 769 -26.62 8.46 5.07
N PRO A 770 -26.06 9.23 6.02
CA PRO A 770 -24.66 9.10 6.41
C PRO A 770 -24.30 7.70 6.93
N LEU A 771 -25.26 7.02 7.57
CA LEU A 771 -25.10 5.65 8.08
C LEU A 771 -25.26 4.59 6.98
N GLN A 772 -25.69 4.97 5.77
CA GLN A 772 -26.05 4.06 4.67
C GLN A 772 -27.06 2.97 5.11
N HIS A 773 -27.91 3.29 6.09
CA HIS A 773 -28.75 2.30 6.73
C HIS A 773 -29.92 1.87 5.81
N PRO A 774 -30.26 0.56 5.73
CA PRO A 774 -31.32 0.05 4.85
C PRO A 774 -32.70 0.71 5.03
N GLN A 775 -33.02 1.17 6.24
CA GLN A 775 -34.29 1.85 6.52
C GLN A 775 -34.50 3.13 5.71
N ALA A 776 -33.44 3.79 5.24
CA ALA A 776 -33.55 5.00 4.41
C ALA A 776 -34.40 4.76 3.16
N ALA A 777 -34.32 3.57 2.55
CA ALA A 777 -35.13 3.23 1.38
C ALA A 777 -36.64 3.28 1.69
N GLY A 778 -37.06 2.73 2.83
CA GLY A 778 -38.46 2.77 3.27
C GLY A 778 -38.96 4.19 3.54
N VAL A 779 -38.12 5.06 4.11
CA VAL A 779 -38.49 6.47 4.35
C VAL A 779 -38.61 7.25 3.03
N ARG A 780 -37.71 7.04 2.06
CA ARG A 780 -37.84 7.63 0.71
C ARG A 780 -39.13 7.20 0.02
N GLU A 781 -39.51 5.94 0.15
CA GLU A 781 -40.75 5.43 -0.41
C GLU A 781 -41.98 6.13 0.20
N ARG A 782 -42.00 6.29 1.54
CA ARG A 782 -43.06 7.03 2.24
C ARG A 782 -43.18 8.48 1.71
N LEU A 783 -42.06 9.20 1.58
CA LEU A 783 -42.03 10.56 1.03
C LEU A 783 -42.49 10.63 -0.43
N ALA A 784 -42.11 9.65 -1.26
CA ALA A 784 -42.55 9.57 -2.65
C ALA A 784 -44.08 9.38 -2.75
N ARG A 785 -44.67 8.54 -1.89
CA ARG A 785 -46.14 8.33 -1.84
C ARG A 785 -46.89 9.62 -1.48
N LEU A 786 -46.39 10.43 -0.53
CA LEU A 786 -46.99 11.73 -0.19
C LEU A 786 -46.98 12.72 -1.36
N SER A 787 -45.87 12.75 -2.10
CA SER A 787 -45.70 13.62 -3.27
C SER A 787 -46.66 13.24 -4.40
N GLN A 788 -46.87 11.93 -4.64
CA GLN A 788 -47.82 11.42 -5.63
C GLN A 788 -49.29 11.63 -5.23
N GLY A 789 -49.62 11.48 -3.94
CA GLY A 789 -50.96 11.75 -3.40
C GLY A 789 -51.37 13.23 -3.53
N SER A 790 -50.42 14.15 -3.31
CA SER A 790 -50.60 15.59 -3.47
C SER A 790 -50.80 15.98 -4.93
N SER A 791 -50.07 15.33 -5.85
CA SER A 791 -50.15 15.54 -7.31
C SER A 791 -51.50 15.11 -7.91
N ARG A 792 -52.17 14.09 -7.36
CA ARG A 792 -53.50 13.64 -7.80
C ARG A 792 -54.64 14.56 -7.36
N ARG A 793 -54.49 15.31 -6.26
CA ARG A 793 -55.51 16.29 -5.81
C ARG A 793 -55.48 17.61 -6.60
N HIS A 794 -54.44 17.86 -7.41
CA HIS A 794 -54.26 19.09 -8.18
C HIS A 794 -54.55 18.98 -9.69
N ARG A 795 -55.14 17.88 -10.19
CA ARG A 795 -55.72 17.87 -11.55
C ARG A 795 -57.08 18.60 -11.52
N PRO A 796 -57.26 19.74 -12.21
CA PRO A 796 -58.59 20.32 -12.36
C PRO A 796 -59.47 19.33 -13.13
N ARG A 797 -60.68 19.07 -12.62
CA ARG A 797 -61.73 18.36 -13.36
C ARG A 797 -61.95 19.10 -14.69
N ALA A 798 -61.44 18.57 -15.79
CA ALA A 798 -61.81 19.03 -17.12
C ALA A 798 -63.33 18.86 -17.28
N GLY A 799 -63.98 19.96 -17.63
CA GLY A 799 -65.43 20.13 -17.57
C GLY A 799 -66.19 19.15 -18.45
N ARG A 800 -67.38 18.79 -17.96
CA ARG A 800 -68.49 18.32 -18.78
C ARG A 800 -68.81 19.38 -19.83
N THR A 801 -68.70 19.04 -21.11
CA THR A 801 -69.41 19.72 -22.20
C THR A 801 -70.69 18.94 -22.55
N PRO A 802 -71.77 19.63 -22.97
CA PRO A 802 -73.10 19.07 -23.06
C PRO A 802 -73.39 18.39 -24.41
N LEU A 803 -74.43 17.55 -24.39
CA LEU A 803 -75.02 16.83 -25.51
C LEU A 803 -75.49 17.75 -26.66
N THR A 804 -75.04 17.41 -27.87
CA THR A 804 -75.68 17.57 -29.20
C THR A 804 -75.00 16.50 -30.05
N THR A 805 -75.62 15.51 -30.69
CA THR A 805 -76.99 15.23 -31.18
C THR A 805 -77.29 13.75 -31.00
#